data_AF-A0A0Q1BIE4-F1
#
_entry.id   AF-A0A0Q1BIE4-F1
#
_cell.length_a   1.000
_cell.length_b   1.000
_cell.length_c   1.000
_cell.angle_alpha   90.00
_cell.angle_beta   90.00
_cell.angle_gamma   90.00
#
_symmetry.space_group_name_H-M   'P 1'
#
loop_
_entity.id
_entity.type
_entity.pdbx_description
1 polymer ?
#
loop_
_entity_poly.entity_id
_entity_poly.type
_entity_poly.pdbx_seq_one_letter_code
_entity_poly.pdbx_strand_id
1 'polypeptide(L)'
;MKRSRTFYAALLIVCAILSFTSCKKDDDGEMEITPDPQVVLPPDYVVLKNLHDSNSGNTLGWDFDDITMKSWSGVSLQGERVTELDISSKSLTTLPDTIGELSELTSFTANDNNIVTIPSAIREWTKLTYFSINENAITNIPKEIGELQNLIELHVMGNQLSELPLELESLDNVVIFDASYNVLTLVPQQIRKMIQLEKLYFSYNKLSSVSYTIGQLVSIKEIDLSNNELTVLPIEMGSLNTLEQLWVAQNQISVIPQEVCDLETNNDTTISKDTNVSCGYIFPNYTALHALYHANPNNTLGWDLTDTTMETWEGLVVDQGAVISMDISGKQVSNITSEIGALTALRSLNLSENNITSLPAEIGLLSVLDELHLDNNSLSALPEEIKDLGTLLVLNLKQNDFSEFPMELVEFSLISSLNLGDNTIATLPTELVNVSINGLYLPNNMLTEVPVEYGDMSNLTVFDLQGNTFTEIPEEICALKDKTPATTILLDDDTFCEDDTVVALSEYEVLKELYETNTNNSLNWGDSLDDQTMAAWEGVTITGGHVTELAITYKDIDALPGSFGQLAFLSYLNIGYNNLITLPSEIGDLDALVVADFTGNFLISFPDEIGDMAALEHLTLSNNSFTELPDGIGNLANLKSLTYYGDLFGKPLLERLPETIGNLQELTYLSIQVSDIKELPSSIKNLNNLVKLDLANNEIENLPNDLGGLPKLEEFYLSNNELDAIPDGISGLAALKTLSIDGNQLTDLPATLPSLGNLETLILARNLYTEIPSIVFSLPAIKALNFYQNQLTVISSHIGTLTSLESLDLSGNPFEVAAIPNEIGNLTNLKRLLFSRCPNLLTLPAAIGQLTDLEELYIFDSNVNLQLPSEICDLRNNGLTVYVSSSLVDIDILCP
;
A
#
# COMPACT_ATOMS: atom_id res chain seq x y z
N MET A 1 37.96 -78.70 51.21
CA MET A 1 37.01 -78.57 50.09
C MET A 1 37.74 -77.91 48.93
N LYS A 2 37.94 -78.65 47.83
CA LYS A 2 38.51 -78.09 46.59
C LYS A 2 37.43 -77.21 45.93
N ARG A 3 37.59 -75.88 45.97
CA ARG A 3 37.02 -75.02 44.93
C ARG A 3 38.16 -74.62 43.99
N SER A 4 37.92 -74.83 42.71
CA SER A 4 38.91 -74.91 41.64
C SER A 4 39.49 -73.54 41.26
N ARG A 5 40.67 -73.58 40.64
CA ARG A 5 41.37 -72.45 39.99
C ARG A 5 40.47 -71.62 39.05
N THR A 6 39.33 -72.14 38.62
CA THR A 6 38.32 -71.47 37.79
C THR A 6 37.61 -70.31 38.49
N PHE A 7 37.45 -70.34 39.83
CA PHE A 7 36.81 -69.25 40.57
C PHE A 7 37.75 -68.05 40.78
N TYR A 8 39.06 -68.31 40.89
CA TYR A 8 40.09 -67.27 41.01
C TYR A 8 40.37 -66.55 39.68
N ALA A 9 40.32 -67.28 38.56
CA ALA A 9 40.42 -66.66 37.23
C ALA A 9 39.20 -65.79 36.92
N ALA A 10 37.99 -66.20 37.32
CA ALA A 10 36.79 -65.39 37.16
C ALA A 10 36.81 -64.11 38.01
N LEU A 11 37.35 -64.14 39.23
CA LEU A 11 37.44 -62.94 40.08
C LEU A 11 38.50 -61.93 39.63
N LEU A 12 39.63 -62.39 39.08
CA LEU A 12 40.63 -61.51 38.47
C LEU A 12 40.11 -60.84 37.18
N ILE A 13 39.26 -61.54 36.43
CA ILE A 13 38.57 -60.98 35.26
C ILE A 13 37.53 -59.93 35.71
N VAL A 14 36.85 -60.12 36.85
CA VAL A 14 35.96 -59.09 37.43
C VAL A 14 36.75 -57.86 37.94
N CYS A 15 37.93 -58.03 38.57
CA CYS A 15 38.80 -56.88 38.94
C CYS A 15 39.28 -56.10 37.67
N ALA A 16 39.48 -56.77 36.53
CA ALA A 16 39.93 -56.15 35.28
C ALA A 16 38.80 -55.49 34.46
N ILE A 17 37.56 -55.99 34.55
CA ILE A 17 36.39 -55.41 33.87
C ILE A 17 35.85 -54.16 34.62
N LEU A 18 36.09 -54.05 35.94
CA LEU A 18 35.60 -52.95 36.78
C LEU A 18 36.66 -51.89 37.16
N SER A 19 37.83 -51.90 36.53
CA SER A 19 38.88 -50.86 36.65
C SER A 19 39.35 -50.55 38.09
N PHE A 20 39.63 -51.56 38.92
CA PHE A 20 40.24 -51.36 40.25
C PHE A 20 41.77 -51.54 40.20
N THR A 21 42.54 -50.67 40.88
CA THR A 21 44.01 -50.61 40.79
C THR A 21 44.78 -51.63 41.66
N SER A 22 44.14 -52.32 42.64
CA SER A 22 44.82 -53.35 43.46
C SER A 22 43.84 -54.31 44.15
N CYS A 23 43.95 -55.61 43.87
CA CYS A 23 43.31 -56.70 44.62
C CYS A 23 44.41 -57.44 45.42
N LYS A 24 44.57 -57.16 46.73
CA LYS A 24 45.56 -57.84 47.62
C LYS A 24 44.87 -58.60 48.76
N LYS A 25 45.56 -59.65 49.22
CA LYS A 25 45.13 -60.48 50.35
C LYS A 25 45.75 -59.95 51.63
N ASP A 26 44.97 -59.87 52.70
CA ASP A 26 45.52 -59.65 54.03
C ASP A 26 46.08 -60.95 54.64
N ASP A 27 46.76 -60.83 55.78
CA ASP A 27 47.50 -61.93 56.43
C ASP A 27 46.58 -63.07 56.94
N ASP A 28 45.26 -62.85 57.03
CA ASP A 28 44.25 -63.85 57.44
C ASP A 28 43.51 -64.49 56.24
N GLY A 29 43.73 -63.98 55.03
CA GLY A 29 43.29 -64.61 53.79
C GLY A 29 41.93 -64.15 53.26
N GLU A 30 41.42 -62.99 53.69
CA GLU A 30 40.31 -62.29 53.05
C GLU A 30 40.84 -61.21 52.07
N MET A 31 40.00 -60.77 51.13
CA MET A 31 40.41 -59.91 50.01
C MET A 31 39.91 -58.48 50.23
N GLU A 32 40.82 -57.52 50.34
CA GLU A 32 40.49 -56.10 50.51
C GLU A 32 40.43 -55.44 49.13
N ILE A 33 39.31 -54.76 48.84
CA ILE A 33 39.05 -54.07 47.56
C ILE A 33 38.90 -52.57 47.87
N THR A 34 39.83 -51.76 47.36
CA THR A 34 39.73 -50.29 47.40
C THR A 34 39.22 -49.77 46.05
N PRO A 35 38.11 -49.01 46.01
CA PRO A 35 37.65 -48.36 44.79
C PRO A 35 38.62 -47.28 44.32
N ASP A 36 38.79 -47.16 43.00
CA ASP A 36 39.51 -46.07 42.36
C ASP A 36 38.84 -44.73 42.71
N PRO A 37 39.56 -43.64 43.05
CA PRO A 37 38.94 -42.34 43.12
C PRO A 37 38.49 -42.00 41.70
N GLN A 38 37.18 -41.99 41.45
CA GLN A 38 36.68 -41.55 40.14
C GLN A 38 37.20 -40.14 39.88
N VAL A 39 38.03 -40.01 38.85
CA VAL A 39 38.46 -38.71 38.33
C VAL A 39 37.21 -38.05 37.76
N VAL A 40 36.63 -37.12 38.52
CA VAL A 40 35.49 -36.31 38.06
C VAL A 40 36.03 -35.40 36.95
N LEU A 41 35.60 -35.64 35.72
CA LEU A 41 35.97 -34.80 34.59
C LEU A 41 35.23 -33.46 34.68
N PRO A 42 35.90 -32.33 34.38
CA PRO A 42 35.21 -31.05 34.27
C PRO A 42 34.05 -31.12 33.25
N PRO A 43 32.89 -30.49 33.51
CA PRO A 43 31.75 -30.53 32.59
C PRO A 43 32.12 -30.08 31.16
N ASP A 44 32.82 -28.95 31.03
CA ASP A 44 33.21 -28.39 29.74
C ASP A 44 34.23 -29.29 29.00
N TYR A 45 35.03 -30.10 29.71
CA TYR A 45 35.88 -31.12 29.09
C TYR A 45 35.05 -32.17 28.35
N VAL A 46 33.93 -32.60 28.93
CA VAL A 46 33.04 -33.59 28.32
C VAL A 46 32.41 -33.02 27.05
N VAL A 47 32.00 -31.75 27.10
CA VAL A 47 31.44 -31.02 25.95
C VAL A 47 32.44 -30.92 24.80
N LEU A 48 33.65 -30.45 25.08
CA LEU A 48 34.69 -30.29 24.07
C LEU A 48 35.17 -31.65 23.52
N LYS A 49 35.21 -32.69 24.35
CA LYS A 49 35.47 -34.05 23.88
C LYS A 49 34.36 -34.54 22.94
N ASN A 50 33.09 -34.26 23.24
CA ASN A 50 31.97 -34.59 22.35
C ASN A 50 32.10 -33.86 21.00
N LEU A 51 32.46 -32.57 21.02
CA LEU A 51 32.76 -31.79 19.81
C LEU A 51 33.84 -32.46 18.96
N HIS A 52 34.95 -32.89 19.57
CA HIS A 52 36.00 -33.63 18.87
C HIS A 52 35.47 -34.94 18.27
N ASP A 53 34.80 -35.76 19.08
CA ASP A 53 34.34 -37.10 18.69
C ASP A 53 33.25 -37.05 17.61
N SER A 54 32.43 -36.00 17.59
CA SER A 54 31.39 -35.74 16.59
C SER A 54 31.95 -35.31 15.23
N ASN A 55 33.23 -34.92 15.17
CA ASN A 55 33.88 -34.43 13.96
C ASN A 55 35.02 -35.36 13.53
N SER A 56 34.69 -36.42 12.78
CA SER A 56 35.68 -37.39 12.31
C SER A 56 36.71 -36.75 11.39
N GLY A 57 38.00 -36.88 11.73
CA GLY A 57 39.10 -36.34 10.92
C GLY A 57 39.43 -34.86 11.17
N ASN A 58 38.88 -34.27 12.24
CA ASN A 58 39.24 -32.93 12.67
C ASN A 58 40.74 -32.79 13.01
N THR A 59 41.21 -31.54 13.10
CA THR A 59 42.60 -31.20 13.41
C THR A 59 42.76 -30.39 14.71
N LEU A 60 41.84 -30.55 15.67
CA LEU A 60 41.86 -29.85 16.96
C LEU A 60 43.17 -30.08 17.73
N GLY A 61 43.69 -31.31 17.68
CA GLY A 61 45.00 -31.66 18.24
C GLY A 61 45.08 -31.56 19.77
N TRP A 62 43.94 -31.61 20.46
CA TRP A 62 43.85 -31.55 21.91
C TRP A 62 44.43 -32.80 22.59
N ASP A 63 45.12 -32.59 23.70
CA ASP A 63 45.68 -33.66 24.53
C ASP A 63 44.64 -34.11 25.56
N PHE A 64 43.96 -35.23 25.29
CA PHE A 64 42.91 -35.75 26.18
C PHE A 64 43.43 -36.29 27.52
N ASP A 65 44.75 -36.45 27.69
CA ASP A 65 45.35 -36.76 28.99
C ASP A 65 45.42 -35.51 29.90
N ASP A 66 45.39 -34.29 29.33
CA ASP A 66 45.21 -33.04 30.07
C ASP A 66 43.72 -32.74 30.30
N ILE A 67 43.16 -33.33 31.37
CA ILE A 67 41.77 -33.09 31.79
C ILE A 67 41.49 -31.64 32.23
N THR A 68 42.53 -30.80 32.40
CA THR A 68 42.35 -29.40 32.80
C THR A 68 42.11 -28.47 31.61
N MET A 69 42.29 -28.95 30.38
CA MET A 69 42.16 -28.21 29.12
C MET A 69 43.11 -27.01 28.98
N LYS A 70 44.04 -26.80 29.92
CA LYS A 70 44.93 -25.61 29.94
C LYS A 70 45.92 -25.60 28.78
N SER A 71 46.24 -26.77 28.24
CA SER A 71 47.12 -26.91 27.07
C SER A 71 46.37 -26.93 25.74
N TRP A 72 45.03 -26.90 25.76
CA TRP A 72 44.22 -27.08 24.56
C TRP A 72 44.24 -25.80 23.72
N SER A 73 44.69 -25.93 22.47
CA SER A 73 44.71 -24.82 21.53
C SER A 73 43.30 -24.27 21.34
N GLY A 74 43.15 -22.96 21.48
CA GLY A 74 41.87 -22.27 21.26
C GLY A 74 40.89 -22.33 22.42
N VAL A 75 41.30 -22.80 23.61
CA VAL A 75 40.43 -22.85 24.80
C VAL A 75 40.94 -21.87 25.86
N SER A 76 40.13 -20.88 26.23
CA SER A 76 40.36 -19.99 27.37
C SER A 76 39.44 -20.35 28.54
N LEU A 77 39.96 -20.29 29.77
CA LEU A 77 39.27 -20.75 30.97
C LEU A 77 39.22 -19.68 32.07
N GLN A 78 38.07 -19.59 32.76
CA GLN A 78 37.95 -18.97 34.07
C GLN A 78 37.64 -20.06 35.11
N GLY A 79 38.66 -20.47 35.86
CA GLY A 79 38.55 -21.66 36.71
C GLY A 79 38.53 -22.94 35.88
N GLU A 80 37.46 -23.72 35.96
CA GLU A 80 37.23 -24.95 35.18
C GLU A 80 36.19 -24.77 34.06
N ARG A 81 35.76 -23.52 33.81
CA ARG A 81 34.75 -23.18 32.81
C ARG A 81 35.39 -22.47 31.62
N VAL A 82 34.97 -22.84 30.41
CA VAL A 82 35.39 -22.27 29.13
C VAL A 82 34.68 -20.94 28.93
N THR A 83 35.48 -19.88 28.74
CA THR A 83 34.98 -18.53 28.48
C THR A 83 35.22 -18.09 27.04
N GLU A 84 36.25 -18.61 26.38
CA GLU A 84 36.48 -18.35 24.95
C GLU A 84 36.84 -19.66 24.25
N LEU A 85 36.26 -19.89 23.08
CA LEU A 85 36.50 -21.07 22.25
C LEU A 85 36.77 -20.66 20.80
N ASP A 86 38.00 -20.89 20.34
CA ASP A 86 38.44 -20.75 18.96
C ASP A 86 38.78 -22.13 18.37
N ILE A 87 37.91 -22.58 17.46
CA ILE A 87 38.02 -23.84 16.74
C ILE A 87 38.08 -23.61 15.22
N SER A 88 38.69 -22.49 14.81
CA SER A 88 38.87 -22.14 13.40
C SER A 88 39.88 -23.00 12.65
N SER A 89 39.60 -23.25 11.37
CA SER A 89 40.45 -24.05 10.46
C SER A 89 40.73 -25.47 10.98
N LYS A 90 39.73 -26.11 11.61
CA LYS A 90 39.84 -27.44 12.24
C LYS A 90 39.19 -28.58 11.47
N SER A 91 38.70 -28.28 10.26
CA SER A 91 37.99 -29.24 9.40
C SER A 91 36.76 -29.87 10.08
N LEU A 92 36.07 -29.09 10.92
CA LEU A 92 34.82 -29.51 11.56
C LEU A 92 33.69 -29.55 10.55
N THR A 93 32.77 -30.50 10.68
CA THR A 93 31.59 -30.68 9.82
C THR A 93 30.28 -30.40 10.57
N THR A 94 30.30 -30.40 11.91
CA THR A 94 29.10 -30.22 12.74
C THR A 94 29.44 -29.63 14.10
N LEU A 95 28.47 -28.91 14.69
CA LEU A 95 28.46 -28.54 16.09
C LEU A 95 27.41 -29.40 16.80
N PRO A 96 27.79 -30.28 17.75
CA PRO A 96 26.81 -31.10 18.47
C PRO A 96 26.00 -30.25 19.44
N ASP A 97 24.75 -30.64 19.73
CA ASP A 97 23.87 -29.91 20.68
C ASP A 97 24.52 -29.69 22.06
N THR A 98 25.39 -30.62 22.50
CA THR A 98 26.12 -30.49 23.77
C THR A 98 26.99 -29.23 23.85
N ILE A 99 27.34 -28.60 22.72
CA ILE A 99 28.11 -27.36 22.70
C ILE A 99 27.42 -26.21 23.44
N GLY A 100 26.08 -26.23 23.52
CA GLY A 100 25.28 -25.27 24.30
C GLY A 100 25.60 -25.30 25.81
N GLU A 101 26.12 -26.41 26.33
CA GLU A 101 26.43 -26.57 27.76
C GLU A 101 27.63 -25.73 28.22
N LEU A 102 28.37 -25.08 27.31
CA LEU A 102 29.40 -24.08 27.61
C LEU A 102 28.76 -22.76 28.10
N SER A 103 28.08 -22.79 29.24
CA SER A 103 27.24 -21.68 29.74
C SER A 103 28.00 -20.41 30.17
N GLU A 104 29.34 -20.46 30.21
CA GLU A 104 30.20 -19.33 30.61
C GLU A 104 30.87 -18.67 29.40
N LEU A 105 30.55 -19.12 28.19
CA LEU A 105 31.15 -18.66 26.96
C LEU A 105 30.79 -17.20 26.68
N THR A 106 31.81 -16.37 26.51
CA THR A 106 31.72 -14.97 26.11
C THR A 106 32.18 -14.75 24.67
N SER A 107 33.02 -15.63 24.13
CA SER A 107 33.48 -15.57 22.74
C SER A 107 33.53 -16.96 22.10
N PHE A 108 32.96 -17.09 20.91
CA PHE A 108 32.99 -18.31 20.10
C PHE A 108 33.40 -18.01 18.66
N THR A 109 34.39 -18.74 18.17
CA THR A 109 34.90 -18.62 16.81
C THR A 109 35.08 -20.01 16.18
N ALA A 110 34.43 -20.25 15.04
CA ALA A 110 34.49 -21.53 14.31
C ALA A 110 34.69 -21.34 12.80
N ASN A 111 35.43 -20.30 12.41
CA ASN A 111 35.66 -19.90 11.02
C ASN A 111 36.42 -20.94 10.19
N ASP A 112 36.24 -20.94 8.87
CA ASP A 112 36.98 -21.79 7.92
C ASP A 112 36.85 -23.28 8.28
N ASN A 113 35.61 -23.76 8.31
CA ASN A 113 35.26 -25.15 8.57
C ASN A 113 34.22 -25.61 7.52
N ASN A 114 33.64 -26.79 7.71
CA ASN A 114 32.60 -27.36 6.86
C ASN A 114 31.27 -27.55 7.63
N ILE A 115 30.99 -26.68 8.60
CA ILE A 115 29.79 -26.76 9.43
C ILE A 115 28.56 -26.40 8.57
N VAL A 116 27.51 -27.22 8.66
CA VAL A 116 26.29 -27.04 7.84
C VAL A 116 25.13 -26.44 8.64
N THR A 117 25.15 -26.59 9.97
CA THR A 117 24.04 -26.15 10.84
C THR A 117 24.57 -25.60 12.15
N ILE A 118 23.87 -24.57 12.66
CA ILE A 118 24.04 -24.07 14.02
C ILE A 118 22.94 -24.72 14.88
N PRO A 119 23.28 -25.42 15.98
CA PRO A 119 22.30 -26.10 16.81
C PRO A 119 21.44 -25.11 17.60
N SER A 120 20.17 -25.43 17.85
CA SER A 120 19.28 -24.61 18.71
C SER A 120 19.80 -24.44 20.14
N ALA A 121 20.71 -25.32 20.58
CA ALA A 121 21.36 -25.26 21.89
C ALA A 121 22.20 -24.00 22.12
N ILE A 122 22.49 -23.19 21.09
CA ILE A 122 23.18 -21.90 21.27
C ILE A 122 22.43 -20.97 22.22
N ARG A 123 21.11 -21.12 22.40
CA ARG A 123 20.31 -20.32 23.35
C ARG A 123 20.86 -20.28 24.77
N GLU A 124 21.62 -21.30 25.17
CA GLU A 124 22.19 -21.42 26.50
C GLU A 124 23.42 -20.50 26.69
N TRP A 125 23.99 -19.96 25.60
CA TRP A 125 25.14 -19.05 25.60
C TRP A 125 24.75 -17.61 25.95
N THR A 126 23.99 -17.45 27.03
CA THR A 126 23.43 -16.17 27.48
C THR A 126 24.48 -15.11 27.82
N LYS A 127 25.78 -15.45 27.93
CA LYS A 127 26.89 -14.51 28.19
C LYS A 127 27.70 -14.15 26.94
N LEU A 128 27.34 -14.71 25.79
CA LEU A 128 28.11 -14.54 24.56
C LEU A 128 28.05 -13.09 24.08
N THR A 129 29.21 -12.51 23.83
CA THR A 129 29.36 -11.17 23.27
C THR A 129 29.94 -11.20 21.85
N TYR A 130 30.64 -12.26 21.48
CA TYR A 130 31.26 -12.42 20.16
C TYR A 130 30.94 -13.79 19.58
N PHE A 131 30.31 -13.83 18.40
CA PHE A 131 29.99 -15.06 17.68
C PHE A 131 30.47 -14.96 16.23
N SER A 132 31.39 -15.83 15.84
CA SER A 132 31.93 -15.89 14.48
C SER A 132 31.93 -17.31 13.93
N ILE A 133 31.29 -17.51 12.77
CA ILE A 133 31.21 -18.80 12.08
C ILE A 133 31.38 -18.62 10.56
N ASN A 134 32.28 -17.72 10.19
CA ASN A 134 32.55 -17.36 8.79
C ASN A 134 33.11 -18.55 8.00
N GLU A 135 32.96 -18.53 6.67
CA GLU A 135 33.54 -19.51 5.75
C GLU A 135 33.18 -20.95 6.15
N ASN A 136 31.88 -21.25 6.07
CA ASN A 136 31.28 -22.54 6.39
C ASN A 136 30.22 -22.90 5.32
N ALA A 137 29.40 -23.91 5.56
CA ALA A 137 28.34 -24.36 4.65
C ALA A 137 26.94 -24.18 5.28
N ILE A 138 26.75 -23.16 6.11
CA ILE A 138 25.51 -22.95 6.87
C ILE A 138 24.42 -22.43 5.95
N THR A 139 23.25 -23.07 5.98
CA THR A 139 22.12 -22.65 5.15
C THR A 139 21.15 -21.72 5.88
N ASN A 140 21.03 -21.81 7.21
CA ASN A 140 20.12 -20.99 8.01
C ASN A 140 20.70 -20.67 9.40
N ILE A 141 20.33 -19.51 9.95
CA ILE A 141 20.53 -19.16 11.36
C ILE A 141 19.28 -19.56 12.15
N PRO A 142 19.40 -20.29 13.28
CA PRO A 142 18.24 -20.70 14.08
C PRO A 142 17.62 -19.50 14.80
N LYS A 143 16.29 -19.51 15.00
CA LYS A 143 15.55 -18.45 15.71
C LYS A 143 16.08 -18.16 17.12
N GLU A 144 16.67 -19.17 17.76
CA GLU A 144 17.29 -19.09 19.08
C GLU A 144 18.46 -18.09 19.13
N ILE A 145 18.97 -17.62 17.99
CA ILE A 145 19.92 -16.50 17.95
C ILE A 145 19.38 -15.26 18.68
N GLY A 146 18.07 -15.01 18.62
CA GLY A 146 17.42 -13.89 19.30
C GLY A 146 17.48 -13.97 20.83
N GLU A 147 17.82 -15.13 21.41
CA GLU A 147 18.01 -15.30 22.86
C GLU A 147 19.39 -14.81 23.34
N LEU A 148 20.31 -14.50 22.41
CA LEU A 148 21.67 -14.05 22.72
C LEU A 148 21.74 -12.54 23.00
N GLN A 149 21.03 -12.11 24.03
CA GLN A 149 20.81 -10.70 24.38
C GLN A 149 22.10 -9.90 24.68
N ASN A 150 23.22 -10.57 24.99
CA ASN A 150 24.50 -9.92 25.25
C ASN A 150 25.42 -9.84 24.02
N LEU A 151 24.96 -10.32 22.86
CA LEU A 151 25.77 -10.36 21.64
C LEU A 151 26.10 -8.95 21.16
N ILE A 152 27.38 -8.70 20.89
CA ILE A 152 27.91 -7.43 20.40
C ILE A 152 28.37 -7.58 18.94
N GLU A 153 28.97 -8.71 18.60
CA GLU A 153 29.47 -8.97 17.24
C GLU A 153 28.95 -10.30 16.72
N LEU A 154 28.31 -10.26 15.54
CA LEU A 154 27.77 -11.40 14.82
C LEU A 154 28.42 -11.49 13.43
N HIS A 155 29.15 -12.56 13.19
CA HIS A 155 29.85 -12.79 11.92
C HIS A 155 29.45 -14.15 11.33
N VAL A 156 28.77 -14.12 10.18
CA VAL A 156 28.26 -15.29 9.44
C VAL A 156 28.65 -15.24 7.94
N MET A 157 29.69 -14.49 7.62
CA MET A 157 30.18 -14.25 6.26
C MET A 157 30.65 -15.54 5.58
N GLY A 158 30.42 -15.70 4.27
CA GLY A 158 30.91 -16.86 3.52
C GLY A 158 30.16 -18.15 3.85
N ASN A 159 28.83 -18.10 3.78
CA ASN A 159 27.94 -19.23 4.03
C ASN A 159 26.93 -19.39 2.87
N GLN A 160 25.85 -20.14 3.07
CA GLN A 160 24.80 -20.39 2.08
C GLN A 160 23.43 -19.87 2.56
N LEU A 161 23.43 -18.77 3.32
CA LEU A 161 22.21 -18.18 3.86
C LEU A 161 21.35 -17.60 2.74
N SER A 162 20.10 -18.07 2.63
CA SER A 162 19.08 -17.50 1.73
C SER A 162 18.15 -16.51 2.41
N GLU A 163 18.02 -16.60 3.74
CA GLU A 163 17.20 -15.71 4.56
C GLU A 163 17.84 -15.50 5.95
N LEU A 164 17.35 -14.49 6.66
CA LEU A 164 17.70 -14.20 8.05
C LEU A 164 16.45 -14.31 8.94
N PRO A 165 16.56 -14.86 10.17
CA PRO A 165 15.41 -15.04 11.05
C PRO A 165 14.89 -13.70 11.57
N LEU A 166 13.57 -13.58 11.73
CA LEU A 166 12.90 -12.36 12.23
C LEU A 166 13.35 -12.01 13.66
N GLU A 167 13.77 -13.01 14.44
CA GLU A 167 14.24 -12.88 15.82
C GLU A 167 15.55 -12.10 15.97
N LEU A 168 16.26 -11.78 14.88
CA LEU A 168 17.37 -10.82 14.91
C LEU A 168 16.94 -9.46 15.48
N GLU A 169 15.65 -9.13 15.38
CA GLU A 169 15.08 -7.91 15.96
C GLU A 169 15.27 -7.77 17.48
N SER A 170 15.50 -8.89 18.17
CA SER A 170 15.67 -8.93 19.64
C SER A 170 17.11 -8.65 20.09
N LEU A 171 18.05 -8.44 19.15
CA LEU A 171 19.48 -8.28 19.44
C LEU A 171 19.87 -6.81 19.63
N ASP A 172 19.44 -6.22 20.74
CA ASP A 172 19.57 -4.78 21.02
C ASP A 172 21.03 -4.28 21.14
N ASN A 173 21.97 -5.18 21.47
CA ASN A 173 23.36 -4.82 21.80
C ASN A 173 24.36 -5.04 20.66
N VAL A 174 23.92 -5.54 19.51
CA VAL A 174 24.81 -5.85 18.39
C VAL A 174 25.32 -4.55 17.75
N VAL A 175 26.63 -4.44 17.65
CA VAL A 175 27.38 -3.32 17.07
C VAL A 175 27.90 -3.66 15.68
N ILE A 176 28.26 -4.92 15.43
CA ILE A 176 28.79 -5.38 14.14
C ILE A 176 28.00 -6.60 13.68
N PHE A 177 27.48 -6.52 12.45
CA PHE A 177 26.85 -7.64 11.77
C PHE A 177 27.42 -7.83 10.36
N ASP A 178 28.09 -8.96 10.13
CA ASP A 178 28.63 -9.36 8.84
C ASP A 178 27.94 -10.60 8.29
N ALA A 179 27.17 -10.43 7.21
CA ALA A 179 26.48 -11.46 6.45
C ALA A 179 26.92 -11.50 4.97
N SER A 180 28.11 -10.97 4.66
CA SER A 180 28.64 -10.92 3.30
C SER A 180 28.90 -12.32 2.73
N TYR A 181 29.00 -12.46 1.40
CA TYR A 181 29.24 -13.74 0.71
C TYR A 181 28.21 -14.83 1.08
N ASN A 182 26.94 -14.52 0.85
CA ASN A 182 25.81 -15.44 1.04
C ASN A 182 24.91 -15.43 -0.22
N VAL A 183 23.68 -15.92 -0.13
CA VAL A 183 22.69 -15.90 -1.22
C VAL A 183 21.40 -15.17 -0.82
N LEU A 184 21.52 -14.16 0.06
CA LEU A 184 20.41 -13.36 0.56
C LEU A 184 19.80 -12.50 -0.55
N THR A 185 18.47 -12.46 -0.62
CA THR A 185 17.73 -11.64 -1.61
C THR A 185 17.14 -10.36 -1.02
N LEU A 186 17.03 -10.27 0.30
CA LEU A 186 16.51 -9.10 1.01
C LEU A 186 17.25 -8.89 2.34
N VAL A 187 17.29 -7.63 2.78
CA VAL A 187 17.64 -7.27 4.18
C VAL A 187 16.32 -7.19 4.97
N PRO A 188 16.17 -7.93 6.09
CA PRO A 188 14.92 -7.91 6.85
C PRO A 188 14.68 -6.52 7.48
N GLN A 189 13.46 -5.99 7.38
CA GLN A 189 13.08 -4.69 7.94
C GLN A 189 13.31 -4.59 9.47
N GLN A 190 13.30 -5.73 10.15
CA GLN A 190 13.54 -5.90 11.57
C GLN A 190 14.91 -5.37 12.03
N ILE A 191 15.87 -5.26 11.10
CA ILE A 191 17.21 -4.73 11.41
C ILE A 191 17.14 -3.32 12.01
N ARG A 192 16.06 -2.56 11.73
CA ARG A 192 15.79 -1.23 12.31
C ARG A 192 15.79 -1.20 13.84
N LYS A 193 15.49 -2.32 14.51
CA LYS A 193 15.48 -2.42 15.98
C LYS A 193 16.89 -2.53 16.58
N MET A 194 17.90 -2.88 15.78
CA MET A 194 19.30 -3.00 16.22
C MET A 194 19.96 -1.61 16.29
N ILE A 195 19.45 -0.73 17.16
CA ILE A 195 19.82 0.70 17.20
C ILE A 195 21.28 0.99 17.62
N GLN A 196 21.99 -0.01 18.16
CA GLN A 196 23.42 0.07 18.51
C GLN A 196 24.35 -0.30 17.35
N LEU A 197 23.78 -0.73 16.21
CA LEU A 197 24.55 -1.20 15.07
C LEU A 197 25.41 -0.07 14.50
N GLU A 198 26.73 -0.27 14.49
CA GLU A 198 27.70 0.65 13.90
C GLU A 198 28.21 0.15 12.54
N LYS A 199 28.22 -1.17 12.31
CA LYS A 199 28.78 -1.77 11.09
C LYS A 199 27.89 -2.87 10.55
N LEU A 200 27.50 -2.74 9.28
CA LEU A 200 26.58 -3.63 8.59
C LEU A 200 27.17 -4.05 7.24
N TYR A 201 27.50 -5.32 7.09
CA TYR A 201 28.14 -5.84 5.87
C TYR A 201 27.30 -6.94 5.21
N PHE A 202 26.91 -6.70 3.96
CA PHE A 202 26.03 -7.53 3.15
C PHE A 202 26.56 -7.68 1.72
N SER A 203 27.84 -7.43 1.48
CA SER A 203 28.41 -7.52 0.14
C SER A 203 28.42 -8.95 -0.41
N TYR A 204 28.45 -9.10 -1.74
CA TYR A 204 28.42 -10.40 -2.40
C TYR A 204 27.20 -11.26 -2.01
N ASN A 205 26.01 -10.67 -2.17
CA ASN A 205 24.71 -11.33 -2.02
C ASN A 205 23.89 -11.19 -3.32
N LYS A 206 22.57 -11.38 -3.25
CA LYS A 206 21.62 -11.22 -4.35
C LYS A 206 20.53 -10.20 -4.01
N LEU A 207 20.87 -9.17 -3.23
CA LEU A 207 19.91 -8.15 -2.80
C LEU A 207 19.42 -7.36 -4.02
N SER A 208 18.12 -7.32 -4.26
CA SER A 208 17.50 -6.49 -5.32
C SER A 208 16.96 -5.15 -4.79
N SER A 209 16.66 -5.07 -3.49
CA SER A 209 16.23 -3.85 -2.82
C SER A 209 16.74 -3.78 -1.37
N VAL A 210 16.65 -2.59 -0.78
CA VAL A 210 16.90 -2.33 0.65
C VAL A 210 15.70 -1.55 1.19
N SER A 211 15.17 -1.98 2.35
CA SER A 211 14.02 -1.31 2.98
C SER A 211 14.37 0.12 3.41
N TYR A 212 13.41 1.04 3.25
CA TYR A 212 13.52 2.43 3.71
C TYR A 212 13.82 2.57 5.21
N THR A 213 13.42 1.57 6.00
CA THR A 213 13.67 1.52 7.46
C THR A 213 15.15 1.49 7.83
N ILE A 214 16.04 1.19 6.87
CA ILE A 214 17.49 1.30 7.08
C ILE A 214 17.91 2.71 7.51
N GLY A 215 17.17 3.75 7.12
CA GLY A 215 17.39 5.15 7.53
C GLY A 215 17.20 5.40 9.03
N GLN A 216 16.64 4.45 9.78
CA GLN A 216 16.41 4.55 11.23
C GLN A 216 17.60 4.07 12.07
N LEU A 217 18.66 3.54 11.44
CA LEU A 217 19.87 3.06 12.13
C LEU A 217 20.77 4.22 12.57
N VAL A 218 20.34 4.96 13.60
CA VAL A 218 20.96 6.24 14.02
C VAL A 218 22.41 6.14 14.53
N SER A 219 22.94 4.95 14.76
CA SER A 219 24.34 4.73 15.21
C SER A 219 25.26 4.22 14.11
N ILE A 220 24.73 3.96 12.91
CA ILE A 220 25.47 3.27 11.85
C ILE A 220 26.61 4.14 11.29
N LYS A 221 27.79 3.54 11.13
CA LYS A 221 29.00 4.18 10.60
C LYS A 221 29.44 3.55 9.30
N GLU A 222 29.26 2.24 9.13
CA GLU A 222 29.71 1.53 7.94
C GLU A 222 28.61 0.64 7.39
N ILE A 223 28.30 0.80 6.10
CA ILE A 223 27.37 -0.05 5.35
C ILE A 223 28.06 -0.55 4.08
N ASP A 224 28.21 -1.87 3.92
CA ASP A 224 28.67 -2.49 2.67
C ASP A 224 27.56 -3.28 2.00
N LEU A 225 27.06 -2.75 0.87
CA LEU A 225 26.06 -3.34 -0.01
C LEU A 225 26.65 -3.65 -1.40
N SER A 226 27.97 -3.61 -1.55
CA SER A 226 28.62 -3.81 -2.85
C SER A 226 28.43 -5.23 -3.40
N ASN A 227 28.52 -5.42 -4.71
CA ASN A 227 28.37 -6.74 -5.35
C ASN A 227 26.99 -7.38 -5.05
N ASN A 228 25.92 -6.65 -5.36
CA ASN A 228 24.52 -7.08 -5.25
C ASN A 228 23.77 -6.79 -6.56
N GLU A 229 22.43 -6.90 -6.53
CA GLU A 229 21.54 -6.66 -7.66
C GLU A 229 20.67 -5.40 -7.46
N LEU A 230 21.10 -4.47 -6.59
CA LEU A 230 20.34 -3.27 -6.25
C LEU A 230 20.18 -2.36 -7.47
N THR A 231 18.98 -1.85 -7.69
CA THR A 231 18.68 -0.90 -8.77
C THR A 231 18.44 0.53 -8.26
N VAL A 232 18.04 0.67 -7.00
CA VAL A 232 17.78 1.95 -6.32
C VAL A 232 18.14 1.84 -4.83
N LEU A 233 18.51 2.96 -4.22
CA LEU A 233 18.66 3.07 -2.75
C LEU A 233 17.47 3.85 -2.18
N PRO A 234 17.02 3.57 -0.95
CA PRO A 234 15.98 4.37 -0.32
C PRO A 234 16.51 5.78 0.02
N ILE A 235 15.66 6.80 -0.17
CA ILE A 235 15.99 8.21 0.11
C ILE A 235 16.31 8.43 1.60
N GLU A 236 15.70 7.62 2.47
CA GLU A 236 15.82 7.65 3.92
C GLU A 236 17.24 7.34 4.39
N MET A 237 18.07 6.68 3.57
CA MET A 237 19.50 6.54 3.87
C MET A 237 20.20 7.89 4.04
N GLY A 238 19.70 8.96 3.41
CA GLY A 238 20.21 10.32 3.62
C GLY A 238 20.04 10.84 5.05
N SER A 239 19.21 10.20 5.88
CA SER A 239 19.06 10.56 7.30
C SER A 239 20.15 9.96 8.21
N LEU A 240 21.04 9.11 7.68
CA LEU A 240 22.08 8.40 8.42
C LEU A 240 23.27 9.30 8.75
N ASN A 241 23.05 10.22 9.70
CA ASN A 241 24.02 11.28 9.99
C ASN A 241 25.35 10.83 10.60
N THR A 242 25.40 9.59 11.10
CA THR A 242 26.61 8.99 11.67
C THR A 242 27.42 8.18 10.65
N LEU A 243 26.93 8.05 9.41
CA LEU A 243 27.53 7.18 8.41
C LEU A 243 28.89 7.72 7.96
N GLU A 244 29.94 6.92 8.08
CA GLU A 244 31.31 7.25 7.68
C GLU A 244 31.67 6.60 6.34
N GLN A 245 31.18 5.40 6.04
CA GLN A 245 31.47 4.65 4.82
C GLN A 245 30.23 3.94 4.27
N LEU A 246 29.99 4.09 2.97
CA LEU A 246 28.93 3.39 2.23
C LEU A 246 29.50 2.78 0.96
N TRP A 247 29.49 1.46 0.84
CA TRP A 247 29.90 0.76 -0.38
C TRP A 247 28.69 0.24 -1.13
N VAL A 248 28.50 0.71 -2.36
CA VAL A 248 27.38 0.34 -3.25
C VAL A 248 27.84 0.00 -4.67
N ALA A 249 29.15 -0.03 -4.91
CA ALA A 249 29.74 -0.43 -6.20
C ALA A 249 29.36 -1.86 -6.60
N GLN A 250 29.40 -2.15 -7.91
CA GLN A 250 29.01 -3.43 -8.49
C GLN A 250 27.55 -3.80 -8.17
N ASN A 251 26.66 -2.85 -8.42
CA ASN A 251 25.20 -3.03 -8.40
C ASN A 251 24.60 -2.66 -9.77
N GLN A 252 23.27 -2.60 -9.85
CA GLN A 252 22.52 -2.15 -11.03
C GLN A 252 21.97 -0.71 -10.86
N ILE A 253 22.48 0.03 -9.87
CA ILE A 253 22.08 1.40 -9.57
C ILE A 253 22.54 2.32 -10.70
N SER A 254 21.60 3.04 -11.32
CA SER A 254 21.92 4.09 -12.30
C SER A 254 22.04 5.47 -11.63
N VAL A 255 21.18 5.73 -10.65
CA VAL A 255 21.09 6.98 -9.90
C VAL A 255 21.07 6.67 -8.41
N ILE A 256 21.97 7.29 -7.64
CA ILE A 256 21.86 7.33 -6.18
C ILE A 256 20.97 8.52 -5.81
N PRO A 257 19.98 8.34 -4.92
CA PRO A 257 19.14 9.44 -4.49
C PRO A 257 19.97 10.57 -3.91
N GLN A 258 19.56 11.78 -4.19
CA GLN A 258 20.38 12.94 -3.88
C GLN A 258 20.64 13.07 -2.38
N GLU A 259 19.65 12.76 -1.56
CA GLU A 259 19.72 12.73 -0.10
C GLU A 259 20.84 11.81 0.40
N VAL A 260 21.07 10.68 -0.28
CA VAL A 260 22.14 9.74 0.05
C VAL A 260 23.49 10.29 -0.41
N CYS A 261 23.55 10.94 -1.58
CA CYS A 261 24.79 11.58 -2.04
C CYS A 261 25.22 12.76 -1.15
N ASP A 262 24.26 13.48 -0.55
CA ASP A 262 24.54 14.62 0.33
C ASP A 262 25.28 14.19 1.62
N LEU A 263 25.27 12.89 1.97
CA LEU A 263 26.12 12.35 3.02
C LEU A 263 27.62 12.53 2.72
N GLU A 264 28.05 12.48 1.45
CA GLU A 264 29.46 12.71 1.07
C GLU A 264 29.92 14.13 1.41
N THR A 265 29.01 15.09 1.35
CA THR A 265 29.30 16.50 1.59
C THR A 265 29.06 16.91 3.03
N ASN A 266 28.05 16.34 3.69
CA ASN A 266 27.54 16.85 4.97
C ASN A 266 28.15 16.12 6.17
N ASN A 267 28.51 14.84 6.01
CA ASN A 267 28.98 13.98 7.11
C ASN A 267 30.37 13.38 6.87
N ASP A 268 31.10 13.86 5.86
CA ASP A 268 32.37 13.29 5.39
C ASP A 268 32.26 11.79 5.03
N THR A 269 31.05 11.32 4.70
CA THR A 269 30.81 9.93 4.34
C THR A 269 31.53 9.60 3.04
N THR A 270 32.27 8.50 2.99
CA THR A 270 32.84 8.01 1.72
C THR A 270 31.86 7.07 1.04
N ILE A 271 31.30 7.46 -0.11
CA ILE A 271 30.45 6.58 -0.91
C ILE A 271 31.25 5.94 -2.05
N SER A 272 31.48 4.64 -1.96
CA SER A 272 32.09 3.86 -3.03
C SER A 272 31.04 3.35 -4.01
N LYS A 273 31.00 3.92 -5.21
CA LYS A 273 30.03 3.65 -6.29
C LYS A 273 30.71 3.42 -7.64
N ASP A 274 30.02 2.79 -8.58
CA ASP A 274 30.53 2.59 -9.94
C ASP A 274 30.64 3.91 -10.70
N THR A 275 31.56 4.00 -11.68
CA THR A 275 31.91 5.27 -12.35
C THR A 275 30.78 5.89 -13.16
N ASN A 276 29.76 5.11 -13.51
CA ASN A 276 28.64 5.56 -14.35
C ASN A 276 27.41 5.96 -13.51
N VAL A 277 27.50 5.85 -12.19
CA VAL A 277 26.42 6.18 -11.26
C VAL A 277 26.42 7.68 -11.00
N SER A 278 25.30 8.34 -11.29
CA SER A 278 25.10 9.76 -10.98
C SER A 278 24.28 9.94 -9.70
N CYS A 279 24.36 11.12 -9.10
CA CYS A 279 23.40 11.54 -8.08
C CYS A 279 22.21 12.22 -8.77
N GLY A 280 20.99 12.03 -8.26
CA GLY A 280 19.79 12.63 -8.83
C GLY A 280 18.56 12.45 -7.95
N TYR A 281 17.53 13.26 -8.23
CA TYR A 281 16.27 13.21 -7.49
C TYR A 281 15.41 12.03 -7.93
N ILE A 282 14.87 11.32 -6.95
CA ILE A 282 13.99 10.17 -7.13
C ILE A 282 12.74 10.42 -6.30
N PHE A 283 11.55 10.32 -6.91
CA PHE A 283 10.30 10.50 -6.16
C PHE A 283 10.11 9.36 -5.15
N PRO A 284 9.62 9.63 -3.92
CA PRO A 284 9.35 8.59 -2.93
C PRO A 284 8.43 7.47 -3.48
N ASN A 285 7.40 7.85 -4.23
CA ASN A 285 6.50 6.91 -4.90
C ASN A 285 7.21 6.02 -5.92
N TYR A 286 8.24 6.54 -6.62
CA TYR A 286 9.05 5.73 -7.53
C TYR A 286 9.77 4.65 -6.75
N THR A 287 10.44 4.99 -5.65
CA THR A 287 11.17 4.01 -4.84
C THR A 287 10.24 2.90 -4.34
N ALA A 288 9.04 3.27 -3.91
CA ALA A 288 8.03 2.32 -3.45
C ALA A 288 7.55 1.36 -4.55
N LEU A 289 7.18 1.91 -5.71
CA LEU A 289 6.71 1.11 -6.83
C LEU A 289 7.84 0.28 -7.45
N HIS A 290 9.08 0.76 -7.41
CA HIS A 290 10.25 0.01 -7.83
C HIS A 290 10.50 -1.20 -6.92
N ALA A 291 10.35 -1.03 -5.59
CA ALA A 291 10.40 -2.13 -4.65
C ALA A 291 9.30 -3.17 -4.93
N LEU A 292 8.07 -2.72 -5.18
CA LEU A 292 6.95 -3.57 -5.56
C LEU A 292 7.26 -4.38 -6.84
N TYR A 293 7.83 -3.74 -7.86
CA TYR A 293 8.19 -4.40 -9.13
C TYR A 293 9.17 -5.56 -8.89
N HIS A 294 10.28 -5.32 -8.18
CA HIS A 294 11.31 -6.34 -7.97
C HIS A 294 10.93 -7.41 -6.95
N ALA A 295 10.03 -7.10 -6.01
CA ALA A 295 9.46 -8.08 -5.11
C ALA A 295 8.60 -9.14 -5.85
N ASN A 296 8.25 -8.87 -7.11
CA ASN A 296 7.41 -9.72 -7.95
C ASN A 296 8.11 -10.04 -9.28
N PRO A 297 9.13 -10.93 -9.31
CA PRO A 297 9.97 -11.15 -10.51
C PRO A 297 9.22 -11.71 -11.73
N ASN A 298 8.00 -12.23 -11.55
CA ASN A 298 7.15 -12.74 -12.63
C ASN A 298 6.03 -11.78 -13.02
N ASN A 299 6.03 -10.54 -12.52
CA ASN A 299 4.98 -9.57 -12.82
C ASN A 299 4.91 -9.20 -14.32
N THR A 300 3.78 -8.66 -14.75
CA THR A 300 3.53 -8.18 -16.12
C THR A 300 3.28 -6.67 -16.19
N LEU A 301 3.79 -5.90 -15.23
CA LEU A 301 3.54 -4.45 -15.08
C LEU A 301 4.06 -3.62 -16.26
N GLY A 302 5.09 -4.09 -16.97
CA GLY A 302 5.59 -3.43 -18.18
C GLY A 302 6.22 -2.04 -17.97
N TRP A 303 6.43 -1.62 -16.72
CA TRP A 303 6.98 -0.30 -16.38
C TRP A 303 8.39 -0.07 -16.92
N ASP A 304 8.62 1.13 -17.47
CA ASP A 304 9.95 1.61 -17.81
C ASP A 304 10.65 2.13 -16.55
N LEU A 305 11.41 1.25 -15.91
CA LEU A 305 12.13 1.56 -14.68
C LEU A 305 13.22 2.65 -14.85
N THR A 306 13.54 3.06 -16.09
CA THR A 306 14.43 4.20 -16.34
C THR A 306 13.71 5.55 -16.26
N ASP A 307 12.39 5.55 -16.39
CA ASP A 307 11.55 6.73 -16.16
C ASP A 307 11.29 6.89 -14.66
N THR A 308 11.97 7.86 -14.04
CA THR A 308 11.83 8.14 -12.60
C THR A 308 10.62 8.99 -12.24
N THR A 309 9.91 9.56 -13.23
CA THR A 309 8.71 10.38 -12.98
C THR A 309 7.43 9.55 -12.87
N MET A 310 7.47 8.30 -13.36
CA MET A 310 6.33 7.35 -13.44
C MET A 310 5.17 7.84 -14.31
N GLU A 311 5.27 9.00 -14.96
CA GLU A 311 4.17 9.60 -15.75
C GLU A 311 3.74 8.72 -16.94
N THR A 312 4.62 7.83 -17.40
CA THR A 312 4.36 6.93 -18.53
C THR A 312 4.03 5.49 -18.12
N TRP A 313 3.98 5.20 -16.82
CA TRP A 313 3.81 3.84 -16.31
C TRP A 313 2.36 3.38 -16.45
N GLU A 314 2.17 2.22 -17.06
CA GLU A 314 0.84 1.62 -17.25
C GLU A 314 0.13 1.42 -15.90
N GLY A 315 -1.13 1.81 -15.83
CA GLY A 315 -1.96 1.64 -14.64
C GLY A 315 -1.80 2.74 -13.60
N LEU A 316 -0.94 3.74 -13.79
CA LEU A 316 -0.74 4.82 -12.83
C LEU A 316 -1.34 6.13 -13.32
N VAL A 317 -1.97 6.86 -12.41
CA VAL A 317 -2.27 8.30 -12.56
C VAL A 317 -1.37 9.06 -11.60
N VAL A 318 -0.47 9.87 -12.16
CA VAL A 318 0.53 10.61 -11.40
C VAL A 318 0.22 12.10 -11.47
N ASP A 319 0.13 12.75 -10.32
CA ASP A 319 0.02 14.19 -10.16
C ASP A 319 1.24 14.72 -9.38
N GLN A 320 2.03 15.58 -10.02
CA GLN A 320 3.25 16.17 -9.44
C GLN A 320 4.24 15.15 -8.83
N GLY A 321 4.32 13.93 -9.37
CA GLY A 321 5.18 12.84 -8.86
C GLY A 321 4.56 12.01 -7.72
N ALA A 322 3.36 12.37 -7.28
CA ALA A 322 2.53 11.57 -6.38
C ALA A 322 1.54 10.73 -7.21
N VAL A 323 1.36 9.47 -6.83
CA VAL A 323 0.44 8.53 -7.48
C VAL A 323 -0.91 8.68 -6.80
N ILE A 324 -1.91 9.11 -7.56
CA ILE A 324 -3.27 9.38 -7.05
C ILE A 324 -4.27 8.28 -7.41
N SER A 325 -3.98 7.50 -8.45
CA SER A 325 -4.72 6.27 -8.77
C SER A 325 -3.76 5.21 -9.30
N MET A 326 -3.99 3.96 -8.93
CA MET A 326 -3.16 2.83 -9.29
C MET A 326 -4.04 1.62 -9.60
N ASP A 327 -4.09 1.21 -10.86
CA ASP A 327 -4.69 -0.03 -11.33
C ASP A 327 -3.61 -0.98 -11.87
N ILE A 328 -3.31 -2.01 -11.10
CA ILE A 328 -2.40 -3.09 -11.48
C ILE A 328 -3.08 -4.46 -11.37
N SER A 329 -4.38 -4.48 -11.67
CA SER A 329 -5.17 -5.70 -11.73
C SER A 329 -4.65 -6.66 -12.80
N GLY A 330 -4.65 -7.96 -12.51
CA GLY A 330 -4.22 -8.98 -13.49
C GLY A 330 -2.72 -8.99 -13.79
N LYS A 331 -1.88 -8.33 -12.99
CA LYS A 331 -0.44 -8.12 -13.28
C LYS A 331 0.50 -9.16 -12.65
N GLN A 332 -0.02 -10.27 -12.16
CA GLN A 332 0.75 -11.37 -11.53
C GLN A 332 1.57 -10.91 -10.32
N VAL A 333 1.06 -9.92 -9.59
CA VAL A 333 1.62 -9.43 -8.33
C VAL A 333 1.22 -10.38 -7.21
N SER A 334 2.13 -10.70 -6.30
CA SER A 334 1.93 -11.65 -5.19
C SER A 334 2.44 -11.15 -3.85
N ASN A 335 3.44 -10.25 -3.87
CA ASN A 335 4.05 -9.66 -2.70
C ASN A 335 3.89 -8.14 -2.73
N ILE A 336 2.97 -7.62 -1.92
CA ILE A 336 2.82 -6.17 -1.71
C ILE A 336 3.85 -5.74 -0.67
N THR A 337 4.80 -4.89 -1.07
CA THR A 337 5.89 -4.45 -0.20
C THR A 337 5.42 -3.38 0.79
N SER A 338 6.07 -3.30 1.96
CA SER A 338 5.80 -2.28 3.00
C SER A 338 5.90 -0.85 2.49
N GLU A 339 6.70 -0.63 1.45
CA GLU A 339 6.91 0.66 0.81
C GLU A 339 5.62 1.21 0.16
N ILE A 340 4.58 0.39 -0.07
CA ILE A 340 3.28 0.83 -0.59
C ILE A 340 2.69 1.98 0.25
N GLY A 341 2.98 2.03 1.54
CA GLY A 341 2.54 3.10 2.44
C GLY A 341 3.11 4.49 2.10
N ALA A 342 4.12 4.59 1.23
CA ALA A 342 4.63 5.87 0.74
C ALA A 342 3.65 6.56 -0.24
N LEU A 343 2.69 5.85 -0.82
CA LEU A 343 1.72 6.38 -1.78
C LEU A 343 0.60 7.19 -1.11
N THR A 344 0.94 8.10 -0.20
CA THR A 344 0.00 8.80 0.70
C THR A 344 -1.04 9.70 0.01
N ALA A 345 -0.91 9.95 -1.29
CA ALA A 345 -1.88 10.69 -2.10
C ALA A 345 -2.89 9.79 -2.85
N LEU A 346 -2.77 8.47 -2.71
CA LEU A 346 -3.54 7.49 -3.47
C LEU A 346 -5.01 7.49 -3.04
N ARG A 347 -5.91 7.70 -4.01
CA ARG A 347 -7.38 7.72 -3.84
C ARG A 347 -8.05 6.45 -4.33
N SER A 348 -7.52 5.82 -5.37
CA SER A 348 -8.03 4.54 -5.87
C SER A 348 -6.88 3.54 -6.05
N LEU A 349 -7.04 2.36 -5.48
CA LEU A 349 -6.08 1.25 -5.57
C LEU A 349 -6.79 -0.02 -6.01
N ASN A 350 -6.51 -0.44 -7.24
CA ASN A 350 -7.00 -1.69 -7.80
C ASN A 350 -5.87 -2.74 -7.90
N LEU A 351 -5.97 -3.76 -7.05
CA LEU A 351 -5.06 -4.90 -6.94
C LEU A 351 -5.75 -6.23 -7.31
N SER A 352 -6.91 -6.20 -7.97
CA SER A 352 -7.70 -7.40 -8.25
C SER A 352 -7.02 -8.38 -9.21
N GLU A 353 -7.48 -9.62 -9.26
CA GLU A 353 -6.99 -10.66 -10.21
C GLU A 353 -5.47 -10.91 -10.11
N ASN A 354 -4.95 -10.96 -8.90
CA ASN A 354 -3.52 -11.16 -8.62
C ASN A 354 -3.33 -12.41 -7.72
N ASN A 355 -2.10 -12.63 -7.25
CA ASN A 355 -1.74 -13.78 -6.40
C ASN A 355 -1.35 -13.33 -4.99
N ILE A 356 -2.00 -12.29 -4.46
CA ILE A 356 -1.64 -11.69 -3.17
C ILE A 356 -2.14 -12.57 -2.02
N THR A 357 -1.25 -12.89 -1.08
CA THR A 357 -1.57 -13.75 0.08
C THR A 357 -1.66 -13.00 1.41
N SER A 358 -1.06 -11.81 1.50
CA SER A 358 -1.09 -10.92 2.65
C SER A 358 -0.83 -9.48 2.24
N LEU A 359 -1.33 -8.52 3.03
CA LEU A 359 -0.99 -7.10 2.92
C LEU A 359 -0.04 -6.67 4.04
N PRO A 360 0.87 -5.72 3.78
CA PRO A 360 1.71 -5.12 4.81
C PRO A 360 0.90 -4.17 5.71
N ALA A 361 1.34 -3.99 6.96
CA ALA A 361 0.74 -3.05 7.92
C ALA A 361 0.69 -1.61 7.37
N GLU A 362 1.70 -1.25 6.57
CA GLU A 362 1.85 0.07 5.98
C GLU A 362 0.74 0.45 4.98
N ILE A 363 -0.13 -0.49 4.58
CA ILE A 363 -1.34 -0.17 3.81
C ILE A 363 -2.24 0.83 4.56
N GLY A 364 -2.23 0.82 5.90
CA GLY A 364 -2.97 1.76 6.74
C GLY A 364 -2.51 3.22 6.62
N LEU A 365 -1.34 3.49 6.03
CA LEU A 365 -0.83 4.85 5.81
C LEU A 365 -1.56 5.59 4.67
N LEU A 366 -2.35 4.89 3.86
CA LEU A 366 -3.09 5.44 2.72
C LEU A 366 -4.40 6.14 3.17
N SER A 367 -4.27 7.10 4.08
CA SER A 367 -5.40 7.73 4.80
C SER A 367 -6.40 8.53 3.96
N VAL A 368 -6.12 8.74 2.67
CA VAL A 368 -6.99 9.44 1.71
C VAL A 368 -7.57 8.52 0.62
N LEU A 369 -7.40 7.20 0.79
CA LEU A 369 -7.91 6.19 -0.13
C LEU A 369 -9.44 6.14 -0.07
N ASP A 370 -10.10 6.32 -1.22
CA ASP A 370 -11.55 6.25 -1.36
C ASP A 370 -11.99 4.82 -1.76
N GLU A 371 -11.20 4.13 -2.57
CA GLU A 371 -11.55 2.82 -3.14
C GLU A 371 -10.37 1.83 -3.09
N LEU A 372 -10.64 0.61 -2.59
CA LEU A 372 -9.66 -0.47 -2.52
C LEU A 372 -10.27 -1.77 -3.07
N HIS A 373 -9.73 -2.23 -4.19
CA HIS A 373 -10.13 -3.48 -4.83
C HIS A 373 -9.04 -4.54 -4.66
N LEU A 374 -9.39 -5.65 -4.00
CA LEU A 374 -8.53 -6.78 -3.66
C LEU A 374 -9.17 -8.12 -4.08
N ASP A 375 -10.19 -8.07 -4.92
CA ASP A 375 -10.93 -9.26 -5.32
C ASP A 375 -10.10 -10.21 -6.19
N ASN A 376 -10.44 -11.50 -6.14
CA ASN A 376 -9.75 -12.56 -6.88
C ASN A 376 -8.24 -12.63 -6.57
N ASN A 377 -7.95 -12.87 -5.28
CA ASN A 377 -6.60 -13.04 -4.73
C ASN A 377 -6.59 -14.28 -3.78
N SER A 378 -5.62 -14.37 -2.87
CA SER A 378 -5.48 -15.48 -1.89
C SER A 378 -5.28 -14.97 -0.45
N LEU A 379 -5.95 -13.86 -0.11
CA LEU A 379 -5.90 -13.27 1.23
C LEU A 379 -6.70 -14.10 2.23
N SER A 380 -6.11 -14.40 3.39
CA SER A 380 -6.81 -15.09 4.49
C SER A 380 -6.97 -14.23 5.76
N ALA A 381 -6.28 -13.09 5.82
CA ALA A 381 -6.34 -12.12 6.91
C ALA A 381 -5.98 -10.72 6.38
N LEU A 382 -6.39 -9.68 7.13
CA LEU A 382 -5.99 -8.29 6.91
C LEU A 382 -5.05 -7.83 8.05
N PRO A 383 -4.15 -6.88 7.81
CA PRO A 383 -3.34 -6.27 8.88
C PRO A 383 -4.22 -5.41 9.80
N GLU A 384 -3.84 -5.29 11.08
CA GLU A 384 -4.59 -4.51 12.08
C GLU A 384 -4.79 -3.05 11.64
N GLU A 385 -3.79 -2.50 10.96
CA GLU A 385 -3.69 -1.13 10.48
C GLU A 385 -4.64 -0.82 9.32
N ILE A 386 -5.32 -1.80 8.72
CA ILE A 386 -6.28 -1.53 7.63
C ILE A 386 -7.43 -0.63 8.09
N LYS A 387 -7.74 -0.62 9.40
CA LYS A 387 -8.71 0.28 10.02
C LYS A 387 -8.35 1.76 9.90
N ASP A 388 -7.09 2.08 9.63
CA ASP A 388 -6.59 3.46 9.54
C ASP A 388 -6.94 4.14 8.19
N LEU A 389 -7.54 3.40 7.25
CA LEU A 389 -8.08 3.90 5.98
C LEU A 389 -9.38 4.71 6.17
N GLY A 390 -9.25 5.88 6.81
CA GLY A 390 -10.38 6.65 7.32
C GLY A 390 -11.37 7.20 6.28
N THR A 391 -10.96 7.35 5.01
CA THR A 391 -11.79 7.85 3.91
C THR A 391 -12.42 6.77 3.04
N LEU A 392 -12.11 5.48 3.31
CA LEU A 392 -12.47 4.39 2.41
C LEU A 392 -13.99 4.25 2.29
N LEU A 393 -14.50 4.34 1.06
CA LEU A 393 -15.90 4.21 0.71
C LEU A 393 -16.21 2.82 0.16
N VAL A 394 -15.28 2.23 -0.60
CA VAL A 394 -15.47 0.94 -1.27
C VAL A 394 -14.32 0.00 -0.92
N LEU A 395 -14.66 -1.18 -0.41
CA LEU A 395 -13.73 -2.29 -0.19
C LEU A 395 -14.24 -3.57 -0.84
N ASN A 396 -13.50 -4.07 -1.83
CA ASN A 396 -13.81 -5.35 -2.48
C ASN A 396 -12.79 -6.43 -2.10
N LEU A 397 -13.23 -7.43 -1.35
CA LEU A 397 -12.47 -8.60 -0.88
C LEU A 397 -13.03 -9.92 -1.45
N LYS A 398 -13.89 -9.84 -2.48
CA LYS A 398 -14.53 -11.00 -3.10
C LYS A 398 -13.49 -12.03 -3.57
N GLN A 399 -13.78 -13.33 -3.48
CA GLN A 399 -12.95 -14.39 -4.05
C GLN A 399 -11.53 -14.39 -3.47
N ASN A 400 -11.44 -14.67 -2.17
CA ASN A 400 -10.21 -14.78 -1.37
C ASN A 400 -10.29 -16.03 -0.46
N ASP A 401 -9.37 -16.17 0.50
CA ASP A 401 -9.25 -17.32 1.41
C ASP A 401 -9.69 -16.98 2.86
N PHE A 402 -10.58 -16.01 3.07
CA PHE A 402 -11.07 -15.67 4.42
C PHE A 402 -11.96 -16.79 4.98
N SER A 403 -11.60 -17.33 6.14
CA SER A 403 -12.39 -18.35 6.87
C SER A 403 -13.11 -17.79 8.10
N GLU A 404 -12.68 -16.63 8.57
CA GLU A 404 -13.29 -15.84 9.63
C GLU A 404 -13.52 -14.42 9.10
N PHE A 405 -14.51 -13.72 9.65
CA PHE A 405 -14.73 -12.31 9.32
C PHE A 405 -13.56 -11.46 9.84
N PRO A 406 -12.94 -10.59 9.02
CA PRO A 406 -11.85 -9.73 9.49
C PRO A 406 -12.39 -8.67 10.46
N MET A 407 -12.06 -8.82 11.75
CA MET A 407 -12.60 -7.95 12.81
C MET A 407 -12.16 -6.49 12.67
N GLU A 408 -11.08 -6.22 11.95
CA GLU A 408 -10.59 -4.88 11.65
C GLU A 408 -11.63 -4.04 10.88
N LEU A 409 -12.52 -4.70 10.12
CA LEU A 409 -13.54 -4.03 9.31
C LEU A 409 -14.63 -3.34 10.14
N VAL A 410 -14.78 -3.71 11.42
CA VAL A 410 -15.79 -3.09 12.30
C VAL A 410 -15.41 -1.69 12.78
N GLU A 411 -14.15 -1.28 12.54
CA GLU A 411 -13.60 0.01 12.95
C GLU A 411 -13.67 1.09 11.84
N PHE A 412 -14.16 0.74 10.64
CA PHE A 412 -14.28 1.69 9.53
C PHE A 412 -15.37 2.73 9.78
N SER A 413 -15.06 3.99 9.46
CA SER A 413 -15.96 5.11 9.77
C SER A 413 -16.84 5.58 8.60
N LEU A 414 -16.39 5.41 7.35
CA LEU A 414 -17.03 5.96 6.14
C LEU A 414 -17.36 4.92 5.07
N ILE A 415 -17.07 3.64 5.31
CA ILE A 415 -17.26 2.59 4.31
C ILE A 415 -18.74 2.46 3.91
N SER A 416 -19.01 2.59 2.62
CA SER A 416 -20.35 2.54 2.04
C SER A 416 -20.62 1.19 1.38
N SER A 417 -19.62 0.56 0.76
CA SER A 417 -19.75 -0.72 0.07
C SER A 417 -18.66 -1.68 0.53
N LEU A 418 -19.06 -2.84 1.07
CA LEU A 418 -18.18 -3.89 1.54
C LEU A 418 -18.55 -5.21 0.88
N ASN A 419 -17.64 -5.76 0.07
CA ASN A 419 -17.85 -7.05 -0.59
C ASN A 419 -16.87 -8.11 -0.06
N LEU A 420 -17.40 -9.18 0.51
CA LEU A 420 -16.71 -10.34 1.10
C LEU A 420 -17.17 -11.65 0.45
N GLY A 421 -17.77 -11.58 -0.74
CA GLY A 421 -18.31 -12.74 -1.44
C GLY A 421 -17.24 -13.79 -1.80
N ASP A 422 -17.66 -15.02 -2.09
CA ASP A 422 -16.78 -16.11 -2.54
C ASP A 422 -15.59 -16.36 -1.60
N ASN A 423 -15.87 -16.52 -0.31
CA ASN A 423 -14.91 -16.84 0.74
C ASN A 423 -15.37 -18.10 1.52
N THR A 424 -14.82 -18.35 2.71
CA THR A 424 -15.21 -19.48 3.58
C THR A 424 -15.65 -19.03 4.98
N ILE A 425 -16.14 -17.80 5.11
CA ILE A 425 -16.52 -17.20 6.39
C ILE A 425 -17.72 -17.94 6.98
N ALA A 426 -17.57 -18.45 8.22
CA ALA A 426 -18.62 -19.24 8.87
C ALA A 426 -19.50 -18.45 9.86
N THR A 427 -19.00 -17.32 10.38
CA THR A 427 -19.69 -16.51 11.40
C THR A 427 -19.43 -15.02 11.19
N LEU A 428 -20.41 -14.18 11.51
CA LEU A 428 -20.32 -12.72 11.46
C LEU A 428 -20.30 -12.11 12.88
N PRO A 429 -19.58 -11.00 13.12
CA PRO A 429 -19.54 -10.35 14.41
C PRO A 429 -20.74 -9.41 14.62
N THR A 430 -21.29 -9.38 15.83
CA THR A 430 -22.38 -8.45 16.19
C THR A 430 -22.00 -6.98 16.05
N GLU A 431 -20.70 -6.68 16.20
CA GLU A 431 -20.13 -5.34 16.25
C GLU A 431 -20.27 -4.56 14.94
N LEU A 432 -20.41 -5.25 13.79
CA LEU A 432 -20.54 -4.64 12.47
C LEU A 432 -21.80 -3.77 12.33
N VAL A 433 -22.83 -3.98 13.17
CA VAL A 433 -24.04 -3.13 13.23
C VAL A 433 -23.71 -1.65 13.44
N ASN A 434 -22.56 -1.35 14.06
CA ASN A 434 -22.12 0.02 14.33
C ASN A 434 -21.47 0.71 13.13
N VAL A 435 -21.20 -0.03 12.05
CA VAL A 435 -20.59 0.50 10.81
C VAL A 435 -21.69 0.94 9.86
N SER A 436 -21.55 2.15 9.32
CA SER A 436 -22.55 2.78 8.45
C SER A 436 -22.42 2.32 6.99
N ILE A 437 -22.80 1.07 6.71
CA ILE A 437 -22.69 0.45 5.38
C ILE A 437 -24.00 0.60 4.58
N ASN A 438 -23.91 0.93 3.29
CA ASN A 438 -25.04 0.92 2.35
C ASN A 438 -25.17 -0.43 1.62
N GLY A 439 -24.06 -1.03 1.20
CA GLY A 439 -24.03 -2.34 0.55
C GLY A 439 -23.13 -3.32 1.29
N LEU A 440 -23.68 -4.39 1.84
CA LEU A 440 -22.94 -5.49 2.46
C LEU A 440 -23.12 -6.75 1.62
N TYR A 441 -22.05 -7.23 0.98
CA TYR A 441 -22.10 -8.39 0.10
C TYR A 441 -21.34 -9.57 0.70
N LEU A 442 -22.02 -10.68 0.99
CA LEU A 442 -21.46 -11.91 1.56
C LEU A 442 -21.84 -13.19 0.77
N PRO A 443 -22.00 -13.18 -0.57
CA PRO A 443 -22.43 -14.37 -1.29
C PRO A 443 -21.37 -15.48 -1.19
N ASN A 444 -21.76 -16.75 -1.37
CA ASN A 444 -20.85 -17.90 -1.48
C ASN A 444 -19.84 -17.99 -0.31
N ASN A 445 -20.37 -18.06 0.92
CA ASN A 445 -19.59 -18.25 2.15
C ASN A 445 -20.06 -19.51 2.92
N MET A 446 -19.65 -19.68 4.18
CA MET A 446 -20.05 -20.82 5.03
C MET A 446 -20.99 -20.40 6.18
N LEU A 447 -21.69 -19.28 6.03
CA LEU A 447 -22.55 -18.75 7.09
C LEU A 447 -23.72 -19.71 7.36
N THR A 448 -24.08 -19.84 8.63
CA THR A 448 -25.23 -20.65 9.09
C THR A 448 -26.27 -19.83 9.85
N GLU A 449 -25.88 -18.65 10.35
CA GLU A 449 -26.71 -17.69 11.06
C GLU A 449 -26.22 -16.26 10.80
N VAL A 450 -27.11 -15.27 10.93
CA VAL A 450 -26.80 -13.84 10.86
C VAL A 450 -27.15 -13.22 12.22
N PRO A 451 -26.31 -12.34 12.80
CA PRO A 451 -26.65 -11.63 14.03
C PRO A 451 -27.95 -10.83 13.90
N VAL A 452 -28.89 -11.02 14.83
CA VAL A 452 -30.19 -10.32 14.82
C VAL A 452 -30.03 -8.80 14.87
N GLU A 453 -28.93 -8.34 15.48
CA GLU A 453 -28.53 -6.94 15.59
C GLU A 453 -28.40 -6.26 14.22
N TYR A 454 -28.08 -6.99 13.14
CA TYR A 454 -27.97 -6.39 11.80
C TYR A 454 -29.31 -5.83 11.31
N GLY A 455 -30.43 -6.30 11.89
CA GLY A 455 -31.76 -5.74 11.70
C GLY A 455 -31.88 -4.27 12.13
N ASP A 456 -30.90 -3.72 12.86
CA ASP A 456 -30.84 -2.30 13.26
C ASP A 456 -30.01 -1.43 12.30
N MET A 457 -29.29 -2.00 11.31
CA MET A 457 -28.50 -1.23 10.34
C MET A 457 -29.42 -0.31 9.51
N SER A 458 -29.37 1.01 9.76
CA SER A 458 -30.34 1.98 9.22
C SER A 458 -30.01 2.50 7.82
N ASN A 459 -28.74 2.39 7.41
CA ASN A 459 -28.25 2.90 6.13
C ASN A 459 -28.12 1.79 5.08
N LEU A 460 -28.30 0.53 5.48
CA LEU A 460 -28.16 -0.62 4.60
C LEU A 460 -29.26 -0.61 3.54
N THR A 461 -28.87 -0.52 2.28
CA THR A 461 -29.75 -0.58 1.11
C THR A 461 -29.64 -1.91 0.39
N VAL A 462 -28.49 -2.59 0.47
CA VAL A 462 -28.25 -3.91 -0.14
C VAL A 462 -27.55 -4.84 0.86
N PHE A 463 -28.07 -6.04 1.03
CA PHE A 463 -27.53 -7.09 1.89
C PHE A 463 -27.52 -8.45 1.15
N ASP A 464 -26.37 -8.83 0.59
CA ASP A 464 -26.22 -10.11 -0.12
C ASP A 464 -25.78 -11.23 0.83
N LEU A 465 -26.56 -12.31 0.91
CA LEU A 465 -26.33 -13.49 1.72
C LEU A 465 -26.41 -14.78 0.90
N GLN A 466 -26.41 -14.72 -0.43
CA GLN A 466 -26.53 -15.90 -1.30
C GLN A 466 -25.34 -16.87 -1.12
N GLY A 467 -25.43 -18.08 -1.64
CA GLY A 467 -24.42 -19.15 -1.53
C GLY A 467 -23.99 -19.54 -0.12
N ASN A 468 -24.84 -19.39 0.90
CA ASN A 468 -24.55 -19.74 2.29
C ASN A 468 -25.38 -20.96 2.74
N THR A 469 -25.27 -21.36 4.01
CA THR A 469 -25.93 -22.57 4.56
C THR A 469 -26.89 -22.26 5.70
N PHE A 470 -27.69 -21.20 5.54
CA PHE A 470 -28.69 -20.80 6.52
C PHE A 470 -29.77 -21.86 6.73
N THR A 471 -30.26 -21.97 7.96
CA THR A 471 -31.43 -22.82 8.30
C THR A 471 -32.67 -21.99 8.65
N GLU A 472 -32.46 -20.74 9.03
CA GLU A 472 -33.47 -19.70 9.24
C GLU A 472 -32.79 -18.34 9.12
N ILE A 473 -33.55 -17.31 8.77
CA ILE A 473 -33.12 -15.91 8.84
C ILE A 473 -33.96 -15.21 9.91
N PRO A 474 -33.37 -14.43 10.82
CA PRO A 474 -34.13 -13.75 11.87
C PRO A 474 -35.17 -12.77 11.32
N GLU A 475 -36.32 -12.64 12.01
CA GLU A 475 -37.38 -11.69 11.64
C GLU A 475 -36.86 -10.25 11.60
N GLU A 476 -35.90 -9.91 12.47
CA GLU A 476 -35.25 -8.59 12.49
C GLU A 476 -34.49 -8.28 11.19
N ILE A 477 -33.86 -9.30 10.58
CA ILE A 477 -33.19 -9.16 9.29
C ILE A 477 -34.26 -8.98 8.21
N CYS A 478 -35.29 -9.82 8.19
CA CYS A 478 -36.36 -9.73 7.20
C CYS A 478 -37.11 -8.38 7.27
N ALA A 479 -37.25 -7.79 8.47
CA ALA A 479 -37.86 -6.48 8.68
C ALA A 479 -37.07 -5.30 8.07
N LEU A 480 -35.80 -5.51 7.68
CA LEU A 480 -35.04 -4.51 6.92
C LEU A 480 -35.70 -4.19 5.56
N LYS A 481 -36.42 -5.15 4.97
CA LYS A 481 -37.21 -4.96 3.73
C LYS A 481 -38.31 -3.89 3.87
N ASP A 482 -38.78 -3.64 5.09
CA ASP A 482 -39.85 -2.67 5.39
C ASP A 482 -39.33 -1.29 5.85
N LYS A 483 -38.01 -1.09 5.93
CA LYS A 483 -37.40 0.19 6.31
C LYS A 483 -37.45 1.22 5.17
N THR A 484 -37.09 2.47 5.46
CA THR A 484 -36.94 3.55 4.47
C THR A 484 -35.55 4.18 4.59
N PRO A 485 -34.66 4.04 3.58
CA PRO A 485 -34.84 3.23 2.36
C PRO A 485 -35.03 1.74 2.68
N ALA A 486 -35.75 1.04 1.80
CA ALA A 486 -35.92 -0.41 1.95
C ALA A 486 -34.57 -1.09 1.67
N THR A 487 -34.21 -2.05 2.52
CA THR A 487 -33.01 -2.86 2.29
C THR A 487 -33.39 -4.05 1.42
N THR A 488 -32.71 -4.22 0.29
CA THR A 488 -32.80 -5.48 -0.41
C THR A 488 -31.93 -6.53 0.25
N ILE A 489 -32.49 -7.72 0.43
CA ILE A 489 -31.80 -8.87 1.04
C ILE A 489 -31.75 -10.00 0.01
N LEU A 490 -30.56 -10.40 -0.44
CA LEU A 490 -30.35 -11.51 -1.38
C LEU A 490 -30.13 -12.80 -0.59
N LEU A 491 -30.93 -13.84 -0.81
CA LEU A 491 -30.84 -15.15 -0.14
C LEU A 491 -30.85 -16.29 -1.17
N ASP A 492 -30.35 -17.47 -0.79
CA ASP A 492 -30.46 -18.70 -1.62
C ASP A 492 -31.86 -19.29 -1.65
N ASP A 493 -32.61 -19.04 -0.57
CA ASP A 493 -33.97 -19.50 -0.39
C ASP A 493 -34.78 -18.33 0.17
N ASP A 494 -35.48 -17.64 -0.73
CA ASP A 494 -36.30 -16.48 -0.36
C ASP A 494 -37.41 -16.86 0.64
N THR A 495 -37.75 -18.16 0.81
CA THR A 495 -38.70 -18.62 1.84
C THR A 495 -38.30 -18.29 3.27
N PHE A 496 -37.03 -18.00 3.53
CA PHE A 496 -36.57 -17.55 4.84
C PHE A 496 -37.17 -16.19 5.27
N CYS A 497 -37.42 -15.30 4.30
CA CYS A 497 -38.04 -14.00 4.54
C CYS A 497 -39.39 -13.84 3.80
N GLU A 498 -39.87 -14.86 3.11
CA GLU A 498 -41.21 -14.86 2.52
C GLU A 498 -42.28 -15.27 3.54
N ASP A 499 -43.19 -14.33 3.76
CA ASP A 499 -44.62 -14.62 3.73
C ASP A 499 -44.94 -15.30 2.39
N ASP A 500 -45.56 -16.51 2.37
CA ASP A 500 -45.87 -17.36 1.20
C ASP A 500 -46.51 -16.59 0.01
N THR A 501 -45.75 -15.78 -0.71
CA THR A 501 -46.24 -14.93 -1.80
C THR A 501 -45.69 -15.42 -3.12
N VAL A 502 -46.57 -16.12 -3.84
CA VAL A 502 -46.39 -16.49 -5.26
C VAL A 502 -45.87 -15.29 -6.05
N VAL A 503 -44.67 -15.41 -6.63
CA VAL A 503 -44.09 -14.40 -7.51
C VAL A 503 -45.03 -14.11 -8.67
N ALA A 504 -45.16 -12.84 -9.06
CA ALA A 504 -45.99 -12.49 -10.19
C ALA A 504 -45.50 -13.24 -11.45
N LEU A 505 -46.36 -14.14 -11.98
CA LEU A 505 -46.06 -14.97 -13.16
C LEU A 505 -45.52 -14.15 -14.35
N SER A 506 -45.87 -12.86 -14.45
CA SER A 506 -45.33 -11.95 -15.45
C SER A 506 -43.83 -11.71 -15.31
N GLU A 507 -43.32 -11.47 -14.11
CA GLU A 507 -41.90 -11.14 -13.87
C GLU A 507 -41.01 -12.37 -14.07
N TYR A 508 -41.54 -13.56 -13.71
CA TYR A 508 -40.93 -14.85 -14.05
C TYR A 508 -40.68 -15.01 -15.55
N GLU A 509 -41.72 -14.78 -16.36
CA GLU A 509 -41.62 -14.95 -17.82
C GLU A 509 -40.64 -13.93 -18.44
N VAL A 510 -40.49 -12.74 -17.84
CA VAL A 510 -39.52 -11.72 -18.26
C VAL A 510 -38.09 -12.20 -18.08
N LEU A 511 -37.74 -12.65 -16.88
CA LEU A 511 -36.38 -13.12 -16.61
C LEU A 511 -36.09 -14.43 -17.37
N LYS A 512 -37.08 -15.31 -17.52
CA LYS A 512 -36.97 -16.48 -18.40
C LYS A 512 -36.65 -16.09 -19.84
N GLU A 513 -37.34 -15.09 -20.38
CA GLU A 513 -37.08 -14.58 -21.72
C GLU A 513 -35.68 -13.97 -21.83
N LEU A 514 -35.22 -13.23 -20.81
CA LEU A 514 -33.86 -12.68 -20.75
C LEU A 514 -32.82 -13.81 -20.87
N TYR A 515 -32.98 -14.87 -20.09
CA TYR A 515 -32.09 -16.03 -20.15
C TYR A 515 -32.11 -16.73 -21.52
N GLU A 516 -33.31 -17.05 -22.03
CA GLU A 516 -33.46 -17.77 -23.30
C GLU A 516 -32.97 -16.94 -24.51
N THR A 517 -33.03 -15.61 -24.43
CA THR A 517 -32.56 -14.70 -25.49
C THR A 517 -31.03 -14.61 -25.57
N ASN A 518 -30.35 -14.80 -24.44
CA ASN A 518 -28.89 -14.70 -24.36
C ASN A 518 -28.24 -16.09 -24.33
N THR A 519 -28.21 -16.81 -25.45
CA THR A 519 -27.81 -18.24 -25.44
C THR A 519 -26.38 -18.53 -24.97
N ASN A 520 -25.51 -17.52 -24.91
CA ASN A 520 -24.13 -17.64 -24.43
C ASN A 520 -23.95 -17.15 -22.99
N ASN A 521 -25.03 -16.75 -22.32
CA ASN A 521 -24.95 -16.26 -20.95
C ASN A 521 -24.39 -17.33 -19.99
N SER A 522 -23.79 -16.87 -18.90
CA SER A 522 -23.25 -17.72 -17.84
C SER A 522 -24.12 -17.75 -16.58
N LEU A 523 -25.40 -17.38 -16.68
CA LEU A 523 -26.38 -17.45 -15.58
C LEU A 523 -26.71 -18.91 -15.24
N ASN A 524 -26.94 -19.18 -13.96
CA ASN A 524 -27.27 -20.52 -13.46
C ASN A 524 -28.76 -20.91 -13.61
N TRP A 525 -29.60 -20.07 -14.25
CA TRP A 525 -31.07 -20.22 -14.24
C TRP A 525 -31.58 -21.45 -15.01
N GLY A 526 -30.78 -21.99 -15.93
CA GLY A 526 -31.19 -23.02 -16.90
C GLY A 526 -31.71 -24.33 -16.31
N ASP A 527 -31.14 -24.78 -15.19
CA ASP A 527 -31.55 -26.03 -14.53
C ASP A 527 -32.84 -25.88 -13.72
N SER A 528 -33.32 -24.64 -13.51
CA SER A 528 -34.47 -24.26 -12.69
C SER A 528 -35.55 -23.47 -13.46
N LEU A 529 -35.59 -23.54 -14.80
CA LEU A 529 -36.62 -22.89 -15.63
C LEU A 529 -38.05 -23.49 -15.52
N ASP A 530 -38.24 -24.45 -14.63
CA ASP A 530 -39.56 -24.96 -14.23
C ASP A 530 -39.99 -24.44 -12.85
N ASP A 531 -39.10 -23.72 -12.14
CA ASP A 531 -39.33 -23.18 -10.80
C ASP A 531 -39.81 -21.72 -10.86
N GLN A 532 -41.12 -21.53 -10.70
CA GLN A 532 -41.76 -20.21 -10.73
C GLN A 532 -41.49 -19.35 -9.50
N THR A 533 -40.79 -19.88 -8.48
CA THR A 533 -40.35 -19.09 -7.32
C THR A 533 -39.10 -18.28 -7.63
N MET A 534 -38.29 -18.67 -8.63
CA MET A 534 -36.97 -18.08 -8.94
C MET A 534 -35.98 -18.06 -7.77
N ALA A 535 -36.24 -18.79 -6.67
CA ALA A 535 -35.42 -18.74 -5.46
C ALA A 535 -33.94 -19.09 -5.70
N ALA A 536 -33.66 -19.96 -6.69
CA ALA A 536 -32.29 -20.38 -7.03
C ALA A 536 -31.63 -19.56 -8.16
N TRP A 537 -32.26 -18.48 -8.64
CA TRP A 537 -31.77 -17.71 -9.78
C TRP A 537 -30.71 -16.71 -9.33
N GLU A 538 -29.46 -16.90 -9.77
CA GLU A 538 -28.34 -16.03 -9.43
C GLU A 538 -28.63 -14.57 -9.82
N GLY A 539 -28.36 -13.66 -8.89
CA GLY A 539 -28.47 -12.23 -9.11
C GLY A 539 -29.90 -11.69 -9.13
N VAL A 540 -30.92 -12.50 -8.83
CA VAL A 540 -32.33 -12.06 -8.74
C VAL A 540 -32.73 -11.94 -7.27
N THR A 541 -33.42 -10.86 -6.91
CA THR A 541 -34.07 -10.74 -5.58
C THR A 541 -35.55 -10.59 -5.68
N ILE A 542 -36.27 -11.26 -4.78
CA ILE A 542 -37.71 -11.11 -4.64
C ILE A 542 -38.08 -10.53 -3.27
N THR A 543 -38.95 -9.52 -3.30
CA THR A 543 -39.56 -8.93 -2.10
C THR A 543 -41.07 -8.76 -2.31
N GLY A 544 -41.86 -9.35 -1.40
CA GLY A 544 -43.33 -9.28 -1.48
C GLY A 544 -43.93 -9.94 -2.73
N GLY A 545 -43.27 -10.97 -3.27
CA GLY A 545 -43.67 -11.65 -4.50
C GLY A 545 -43.33 -10.89 -5.79
N HIS A 546 -42.41 -9.93 -5.73
CA HIS A 546 -41.97 -9.13 -6.87
C HIS A 546 -40.45 -9.07 -7.01
N VAL A 547 -39.94 -9.00 -8.24
CA VAL A 547 -38.50 -8.85 -8.50
C VAL A 547 -38.07 -7.43 -8.17
N THR A 548 -37.24 -7.26 -7.14
CA THR A 548 -36.80 -5.94 -6.64
C THR A 548 -35.35 -5.60 -6.93
N GLU A 549 -34.48 -6.57 -7.18
CA GLU A 549 -33.13 -6.28 -7.71
C GLU A 549 -32.67 -7.33 -8.71
N LEU A 550 -31.77 -6.89 -9.59
CA LEU A 550 -31.09 -7.72 -10.56
C LEU A 550 -29.61 -7.31 -10.66
N ALA A 551 -28.72 -8.17 -10.17
CA ALA A 551 -27.27 -7.99 -10.16
C ALA A 551 -26.58 -9.12 -10.94
N ILE A 552 -26.30 -8.89 -12.22
CA ILE A 552 -25.82 -9.91 -13.17
C ILE A 552 -24.57 -9.45 -13.94
N THR A 553 -23.58 -8.92 -13.20
CA THR A 553 -22.29 -8.45 -13.74
C THR A 553 -21.43 -9.62 -14.26
N TYR A 554 -20.71 -9.44 -15.38
CA TYR A 554 -19.87 -10.48 -16.00
C TYR A 554 -20.61 -11.77 -16.40
N LYS A 555 -21.85 -11.65 -16.91
CA LYS A 555 -22.71 -12.79 -17.24
C LYS A 555 -22.88 -13.07 -18.73
N ASP A 556 -22.02 -12.47 -19.55
CA ASP A 556 -22.06 -12.60 -21.01
C ASP A 556 -23.45 -12.25 -21.59
N ILE A 557 -24.13 -11.25 -21.02
CA ILE A 557 -25.44 -10.80 -21.49
C ILE A 557 -25.27 -9.94 -22.74
N ASP A 558 -25.82 -10.38 -23.86
CA ASP A 558 -25.72 -9.73 -25.18
C ASP A 558 -26.86 -8.70 -25.41
N ALA A 559 -28.06 -8.93 -24.85
CA ALA A 559 -29.23 -8.06 -25.02
C ALA A 559 -30.26 -8.20 -23.89
N LEU A 560 -30.99 -7.12 -23.60
CA LEU A 560 -32.20 -7.14 -22.77
C LEU A 560 -33.46 -7.28 -23.64
N PRO A 561 -34.41 -8.19 -23.33
CA PRO A 561 -35.66 -8.32 -24.07
C PRO A 561 -36.58 -7.12 -23.80
N GLY A 562 -37.49 -6.80 -24.72
CA GLY A 562 -38.47 -5.71 -24.52
C GLY A 562 -39.41 -5.95 -23.34
N SER A 563 -39.63 -7.21 -22.95
CA SER A 563 -40.39 -7.54 -21.74
C SER A 563 -39.72 -7.09 -20.45
N PHE A 564 -38.42 -6.75 -20.47
CA PHE A 564 -37.65 -6.36 -19.31
C PHE A 564 -38.25 -5.18 -18.53
N GLY A 565 -38.93 -4.25 -19.22
CA GLY A 565 -39.68 -3.15 -18.59
C GLY A 565 -40.83 -3.57 -17.69
N GLN A 566 -41.28 -4.83 -17.74
CA GLN A 566 -42.38 -5.33 -16.92
C GLN A 566 -41.98 -5.63 -15.46
N LEU A 567 -40.70 -5.49 -15.11
CA LEU A 567 -40.19 -5.62 -13.73
C LEU A 567 -40.50 -4.35 -12.93
N ALA A 568 -41.79 -4.07 -12.72
CA ALA A 568 -42.28 -2.80 -12.18
C ALA A 568 -41.83 -2.48 -10.74
N PHE A 569 -41.25 -3.45 -10.03
CA PHE A 569 -40.76 -3.32 -8.67
C PHE A 569 -39.23 -3.30 -8.58
N LEU A 570 -38.53 -3.43 -9.71
CA LEU A 570 -37.08 -3.44 -9.75
C LEU A 570 -36.53 -2.09 -9.30
N SER A 571 -35.77 -2.10 -8.22
CA SER A 571 -35.20 -0.94 -7.53
C SER A 571 -33.68 -0.82 -7.69
N TYR A 572 -32.99 -1.92 -7.97
CA TYR A 572 -31.55 -1.93 -8.26
C TYR A 572 -31.26 -2.81 -9.48
N LEU A 573 -30.48 -2.28 -10.40
CA LEU A 573 -30.01 -2.98 -11.59
C LEU A 573 -28.50 -2.80 -11.72
N ASN A 574 -27.75 -3.88 -11.59
CA ASN A 574 -26.34 -3.92 -11.98
C ASN A 574 -26.16 -4.94 -13.10
N ILE A 575 -25.84 -4.44 -14.28
CA ILE A 575 -25.56 -5.25 -15.46
C ILE A 575 -24.19 -4.88 -16.05
N GLY A 576 -23.28 -4.41 -15.21
CA GLY A 576 -21.94 -4.01 -15.60
C GLY A 576 -21.13 -5.16 -16.23
N TYR A 577 -20.11 -4.80 -17.00
CA TYR A 577 -19.15 -5.70 -17.64
C TYR A 577 -19.81 -6.87 -18.40
N ASN A 578 -20.82 -6.55 -19.20
CA ASN A 578 -21.51 -7.48 -20.09
C ASN A 578 -21.29 -7.09 -21.56
N ASN A 579 -22.01 -7.75 -22.47
CA ASN A 579 -21.86 -7.57 -23.91
C ASN A 579 -22.96 -6.69 -24.52
N LEU A 580 -23.67 -5.88 -23.74
CA LEU A 580 -24.82 -5.11 -24.22
C LEU A 580 -24.40 -4.10 -25.28
N ILE A 581 -25.05 -4.13 -26.44
CA ILE A 581 -24.84 -3.17 -27.53
C ILE A 581 -25.93 -2.08 -27.54
N THR A 582 -27.16 -2.43 -27.15
CA THR A 582 -28.32 -1.52 -27.10
C THR A 582 -29.23 -1.88 -25.92
N LEU A 583 -30.03 -0.92 -25.46
CA LEU A 583 -31.13 -1.15 -24.52
C LEU A 583 -32.50 -1.05 -25.22
N PRO A 584 -33.51 -1.86 -24.83
CA PRO A 584 -34.88 -1.71 -25.32
C PRO A 584 -35.52 -0.41 -24.78
N SER A 585 -36.48 0.15 -25.50
CA SER A 585 -37.24 1.34 -25.06
C SER A 585 -37.98 1.10 -23.73
N GLU A 586 -38.45 -0.13 -23.54
CA GLU A 586 -39.17 -0.56 -22.35
C GLU A 586 -38.31 -0.53 -21.08
N ILE A 587 -36.98 -0.31 -21.17
CA ILE A 587 -36.16 -0.04 -19.98
C ILE A 587 -36.71 1.14 -19.17
N GLY A 588 -37.36 2.11 -19.84
CA GLY A 588 -38.02 3.24 -19.20
C GLY A 588 -39.20 2.89 -18.31
N ASP A 589 -39.82 1.72 -18.48
CA ASP A 589 -40.98 1.28 -17.70
C ASP A 589 -40.60 0.83 -16.26
N LEU A 590 -39.31 0.85 -15.92
CA LEU A 590 -38.79 0.51 -14.58
C LEU A 590 -39.00 1.66 -13.58
N ASP A 591 -40.26 1.95 -13.27
CA ASP A 591 -40.70 3.08 -12.43
C ASP A 591 -40.10 3.07 -11.01
N ALA A 592 -39.74 1.90 -10.48
CA ALA A 592 -39.21 1.72 -9.13
C ALA A 592 -37.68 1.79 -9.05
N LEU A 593 -36.98 1.87 -10.19
CA LEU A 593 -35.51 1.75 -10.24
C LEU A 593 -34.84 2.96 -9.61
N VAL A 594 -34.00 2.72 -8.60
CA VAL A 594 -33.26 3.74 -7.83
C VAL A 594 -31.80 3.78 -8.24
N VAL A 595 -31.19 2.62 -8.50
CA VAL A 595 -29.78 2.51 -8.91
C VAL A 595 -29.66 1.71 -10.19
N ALA A 596 -28.92 2.23 -11.16
CA ALA A 596 -28.61 1.55 -12.40
C ALA A 596 -27.12 1.66 -12.75
N ASP A 597 -26.46 0.52 -12.93
CA ASP A 597 -25.07 0.43 -13.36
C ASP A 597 -24.97 -0.34 -14.69
N PHE A 598 -24.51 0.37 -15.72
CA PHE A 598 -24.27 -0.12 -17.08
C PHE A 598 -22.78 -0.14 -17.45
N THR A 599 -21.88 0.01 -16.47
CA THR A 599 -20.43 0.14 -16.69
C THR A 599 -19.86 -0.99 -17.55
N GLY A 600 -18.88 -0.72 -18.42
CA GLY A 600 -18.10 -1.76 -19.07
C GLY A 600 -18.88 -2.60 -20.09
N ASN A 601 -19.92 -2.05 -20.70
CA ASN A 601 -20.65 -2.66 -21.81
C ASN A 601 -20.19 -2.09 -23.17
N PHE A 602 -20.89 -2.43 -24.25
CA PHE A 602 -20.65 -1.92 -25.61
C PHE A 602 -21.79 -1.03 -26.10
N LEU A 603 -22.51 -0.35 -25.19
CA LEU A 603 -23.69 0.42 -25.54
C LEU A 603 -23.31 1.53 -26.52
N ILE A 604 -23.93 1.55 -27.69
CA ILE A 604 -23.69 2.57 -28.73
C ILE A 604 -24.64 3.77 -28.62
N SER A 605 -25.73 3.62 -27.86
CA SER A 605 -26.73 4.66 -27.59
C SER A 605 -27.65 4.24 -26.43
N PHE A 606 -28.33 5.20 -25.80
CA PHE A 606 -29.42 4.95 -24.87
C PHE A 606 -30.78 5.37 -25.48
N PRO A 607 -31.88 4.68 -25.19
CA PRO A 607 -33.23 5.09 -25.60
C PRO A 607 -33.68 6.36 -24.85
N ASP A 608 -34.56 7.17 -25.47
CA ASP A 608 -35.14 8.37 -24.83
C ASP A 608 -35.96 8.00 -23.60
N GLU A 609 -36.56 6.81 -23.61
CA GLU A 609 -37.37 6.26 -22.52
C GLU A 609 -36.56 6.04 -21.23
N ILE A 610 -35.23 6.08 -21.23
CA ILE A 610 -34.45 6.09 -19.97
C ILE A 610 -34.92 7.20 -19.02
N GLY A 611 -35.42 8.30 -19.58
CA GLY A 611 -35.99 9.43 -18.84
C GLY A 611 -37.27 9.13 -18.07
N ASP A 612 -37.94 8.02 -18.36
CA ASP A 612 -39.22 7.66 -17.75
C ASP A 612 -39.04 6.96 -16.38
N MET A 613 -37.81 6.57 -16.01
CA MET A 613 -37.47 5.95 -14.72
C MET A 613 -37.60 6.94 -13.56
N ALA A 614 -38.82 7.10 -13.05
CA ALA A 614 -39.15 8.17 -12.13
C ALA A 614 -38.41 8.10 -10.78
N ALA A 615 -38.01 6.92 -10.30
CA ALA A 615 -37.34 6.73 -9.02
C ALA A 615 -35.81 6.83 -9.07
N LEU A 616 -35.19 6.95 -10.26
CA LEU A 616 -33.75 6.77 -10.41
C LEU A 616 -32.95 7.88 -9.72
N GLU A 617 -32.04 7.49 -8.84
CA GLU A 617 -31.19 8.38 -8.05
C GLU A 617 -29.72 8.30 -8.46
N HIS A 618 -29.23 7.13 -8.86
CA HIS A 618 -27.83 6.89 -9.20
C HIS A 618 -27.69 6.16 -10.53
N LEU A 619 -26.95 6.76 -11.47
CA LEU A 619 -26.71 6.20 -12.80
C LEU A 619 -25.23 6.22 -13.16
N THR A 620 -24.67 5.04 -13.44
CA THR A 620 -23.27 4.86 -13.85
C THR A 620 -23.19 4.27 -15.25
N LEU A 621 -22.45 4.94 -16.13
CA LEU A 621 -22.43 4.67 -17.58
C LEU A 621 -21.03 4.42 -18.15
N SER A 622 -20.01 4.30 -17.28
CA SER A 622 -18.59 4.30 -17.66
C SER A 622 -18.22 3.19 -18.65
N ASN A 623 -17.14 3.41 -19.41
CA ASN A 623 -16.54 2.41 -20.30
C ASN A 623 -17.50 1.77 -21.32
N ASN A 624 -18.35 2.59 -21.94
CA ASN A 624 -19.24 2.21 -23.04
C ASN A 624 -18.79 2.78 -24.40
N SER A 625 -19.62 2.69 -25.44
CA SER A 625 -19.29 3.12 -26.82
C SER A 625 -20.24 4.16 -27.40
N PHE A 626 -21.03 4.83 -26.56
CA PHE A 626 -22.00 5.85 -26.99
C PHE A 626 -21.31 7.22 -27.05
N THR A 627 -21.69 8.01 -28.06
CA THR A 627 -21.13 9.35 -28.27
C THR A 627 -22.06 10.48 -27.83
N GLU A 628 -23.32 10.16 -27.46
CA GLU A 628 -24.27 11.13 -26.92
C GLU A 628 -25.24 10.47 -25.93
N LEU A 629 -25.70 11.24 -24.95
CA LEU A 629 -26.82 10.87 -24.07
C LEU A 629 -28.15 11.34 -24.70
N PRO A 630 -29.24 10.57 -24.56
CA PRO A 630 -30.56 10.93 -25.10
C PRO A 630 -31.16 12.14 -24.39
N ASP A 631 -32.05 12.87 -25.06
CA ASP A 631 -32.76 14.01 -24.47
C ASP A 631 -33.60 13.57 -23.25
N GLY A 632 -34.07 12.32 -23.25
CA GLY A 632 -34.77 11.71 -22.13
C GLY A 632 -34.05 11.80 -20.78
N ILE A 633 -32.70 11.82 -20.76
CA ILE A 633 -31.94 11.83 -19.51
C ILE A 633 -32.37 12.96 -18.56
N GLY A 634 -32.77 14.12 -19.10
CA GLY A 634 -33.21 15.26 -18.31
C GLY A 634 -34.56 15.09 -17.61
N ASN A 635 -35.30 14.02 -17.88
CA ASN A 635 -36.59 13.74 -17.24
C ASN A 635 -36.44 12.99 -15.91
N LEU A 636 -35.24 12.52 -15.56
CA LEU A 636 -34.96 11.78 -14.32
C LEU A 636 -35.06 12.69 -13.09
N ALA A 637 -36.27 12.86 -12.58
CA ALA A 637 -36.60 13.88 -11.58
C ALA A 637 -35.89 13.71 -10.23
N ASN A 638 -35.45 12.49 -9.88
CA ASN A 638 -34.80 12.17 -8.61
C ASN A 638 -33.29 11.90 -8.73
N LEU A 639 -32.69 12.09 -9.92
CA LEU A 639 -31.29 11.73 -10.13
C LEU A 639 -30.37 12.62 -9.29
N LYS A 640 -29.59 12.00 -8.41
CA LYS A 640 -28.61 12.63 -7.50
C LYS A 640 -27.18 12.51 -8.01
N SER A 641 -26.86 11.41 -8.69
CA SER A 641 -25.52 11.14 -9.22
C SER A 641 -25.57 10.62 -10.65
N LEU A 642 -24.76 11.22 -11.52
CA LEU A 642 -24.50 10.75 -12.88
C LEU A 642 -23.00 10.70 -13.13
N THR A 643 -22.49 9.51 -13.44
CA THR A 643 -21.05 9.28 -13.64
C THR A 643 -20.76 8.59 -14.97
N TYR A 644 -19.81 9.16 -15.71
CA TYR A 644 -19.19 8.60 -16.90
C TYR A 644 -17.68 8.78 -16.82
N TYR A 645 -16.96 7.69 -17.07
CA TYR A 645 -15.52 7.68 -17.31
C TYR A 645 -15.25 6.87 -18.58
N GLY A 646 -14.53 7.44 -19.54
CA GLY A 646 -14.15 6.76 -20.77
C GLY A 646 -12.90 5.88 -20.64
N ASP A 647 -12.78 4.87 -21.51
CA ASP A 647 -11.57 4.05 -21.59
C ASP A 647 -10.62 4.53 -22.71
N LEU A 648 -9.31 4.29 -22.56
CA LEU A 648 -8.29 4.66 -23.55
C LEU A 648 -8.07 3.57 -24.62
N PHE A 649 -8.95 2.56 -24.70
CA PHE A 649 -8.75 1.39 -25.57
C PHE A 649 -9.27 1.58 -27.00
N GLY A 650 -9.45 2.83 -27.43
CA GLY A 650 -9.81 3.19 -28.80
C GLY A 650 -11.28 3.00 -29.16
N LYS A 651 -12.17 2.93 -28.15
CA LYS A 651 -13.62 3.05 -28.35
C LYS A 651 -14.03 4.52 -28.57
N PRO A 652 -15.16 4.80 -29.23
CA PRO A 652 -15.73 6.15 -29.28
C PRO A 652 -16.08 6.64 -27.88
N LEU A 653 -15.79 7.91 -27.60
CA LEU A 653 -16.07 8.57 -26.32
C LEU A 653 -17.30 9.49 -26.44
N LEU A 654 -17.84 9.90 -25.28
CA LEU A 654 -18.95 10.84 -25.20
C LEU A 654 -18.53 12.21 -25.77
N GLU A 655 -19.22 12.69 -26.81
CA GLU A 655 -18.88 13.92 -27.52
C GLU A 655 -19.67 15.15 -27.02
N ARG A 656 -20.83 14.94 -26.38
CA ARG A 656 -21.66 16.04 -25.84
C ARG A 656 -22.68 15.60 -24.80
N LEU A 657 -23.13 16.56 -23.99
CA LEU A 657 -24.29 16.45 -23.11
C LEU A 657 -25.54 17.09 -23.75
N PRO A 658 -26.75 16.51 -23.57
CA PRO A 658 -27.99 17.08 -24.09
C PRO A 658 -28.41 18.34 -23.33
N GLU A 659 -29.14 19.24 -23.99
CA GLU A 659 -29.68 20.46 -23.35
C GLU A 659 -30.73 20.17 -22.26
N THR A 660 -31.23 18.94 -22.20
CA THR A 660 -32.15 18.53 -21.14
C THR A 660 -31.43 18.20 -19.83
N ILE A 661 -30.10 18.04 -19.81
CA ILE A 661 -29.36 17.71 -18.58
C ILE A 661 -29.64 18.72 -17.46
N GLY A 662 -29.81 20.01 -17.80
CA GLY A 662 -30.13 21.05 -16.82
C GLY A 662 -31.50 20.91 -16.14
N ASN A 663 -32.34 19.98 -16.56
CA ASN A 663 -33.62 19.71 -15.92
C ASN A 663 -33.47 18.86 -14.65
N LEU A 664 -32.32 18.22 -14.42
CA LEU A 664 -32.07 17.34 -13.27
C LEU A 664 -31.94 18.12 -11.95
N GLN A 665 -33.08 18.40 -11.31
CA GLN A 665 -33.12 19.31 -10.16
C GLN A 665 -32.50 18.73 -8.89
N GLU A 666 -32.45 17.41 -8.72
CA GLU A 666 -31.89 16.74 -7.52
C GLU A 666 -30.40 16.39 -7.67
N LEU A 667 -29.79 16.66 -8.83
CA LEU A 667 -28.42 16.25 -9.12
C LEU A 667 -27.43 16.98 -8.21
N THR A 668 -26.67 16.22 -7.42
CA THR A 668 -25.64 16.72 -6.51
C THR A 668 -24.23 16.45 -7.02
N TYR A 669 -24.05 15.40 -7.83
CA TYR A 669 -22.76 15.01 -8.40
C TYR A 669 -22.89 14.69 -9.89
N LEU A 670 -22.10 15.38 -10.71
CA LEU A 670 -21.96 15.12 -12.12
C LEU A 670 -20.48 14.94 -12.44
N SER A 671 -20.10 13.76 -12.92
CA SER A 671 -18.74 13.47 -13.37
C SER A 671 -18.77 12.92 -14.78
N ILE A 672 -18.15 13.64 -15.71
CA ILE A 672 -17.98 13.24 -17.09
C ILE A 672 -16.50 13.40 -17.44
N GLN A 673 -15.73 12.35 -17.22
CA GLN A 673 -14.28 12.36 -17.36
C GLN A 673 -13.84 11.50 -18.55
N VAL A 674 -12.68 11.85 -19.12
CA VAL A 674 -12.08 11.12 -20.25
C VAL A 674 -13.11 10.99 -21.37
N SER A 675 -13.53 12.13 -21.92
CA SER A 675 -14.48 12.18 -23.04
C SER A 675 -14.07 13.20 -24.10
N ASP A 676 -14.81 13.28 -25.21
CA ASP A 676 -14.53 14.19 -26.33
C ASP A 676 -15.43 15.45 -26.27
N ILE A 677 -15.87 15.86 -25.08
CA ILE A 677 -16.81 16.99 -24.92
C ILE A 677 -16.13 18.31 -25.21
N LYS A 678 -16.71 19.09 -26.14
CA LYS A 678 -16.19 20.41 -26.57
C LYS A 678 -16.88 21.61 -25.93
N GLU A 679 -18.16 21.44 -25.59
CA GLU A 679 -18.98 22.50 -25.03
C GLU A 679 -19.98 21.94 -24.02
N LEU A 680 -20.29 22.73 -23.00
CA LEU A 680 -21.38 22.42 -22.07
C LEU A 680 -22.69 23.02 -22.56
N PRO A 681 -23.82 22.31 -22.38
CA PRO A 681 -25.13 22.83 -22.73
C PRO A 681 -25.46 24.08 -21.90
N SER A 682 -26.16 25.04 -22.50
CA SER A 682 -26.52 26.31 -21.84
C SER A 682 -27.43 26.12 -20.62
N SER A 683 -28.15 25.01 -20.57
CA SER A 683 -28.98 24.57 -19.46
C SER A 683 -28.20 24.10 -18.23
N ILE A 684 -26.89 23.82 -18.32
CA ILE A 684 -26.10 23.26 -17.20
C ILE A 684 -26.25 24.10 -15.92
N LYS A 685 -26.36 25.42 -16.07
CA LYS A 685 -26.60 26.40 -15.00
C LYS A 685 -27.87 26.15 -14.17
N ASN A 686 -28.80 25.32 -14.63
CA ASN A 686 -30.07 25.07 -13.98
C ASN A 686 -30.00 23.92 -12.94
N LEU A 687 -28.83 23.28 -12.79
CA LEU A 687 -28.60 22.22 -11.80
C LEU A 687 -28.46 22.80 -10.38
N ASN A 688 -29.60 23.17 -9.79
CA ASN A 688 -29.67 23.97 -8.57
C ASN A 688 -29.10 23.29 -7.32
N ASN A 689 -28.99 21.96 -7.32
CA ASN A 689 -28.48 21.17 -6.21
C ASN A 689 -27.04 20.66 -6.40
N LEU A 690 -26.41 20.97 -7.52
CA LEU A 690 -25.08 20.44 -7.86
C LEU A 690 -24.03 20.95 -6.88
N VAL A 691 -23.31 20.02 -6.25
CA VAL A 691 -22.25 20.29 -5.28
C VAL A 691 -20.88 20.08 -5.91
N LYS A 692 -20.74 19.02 -6.73
CA LYS A 692 -19.49 18.68 -7.42
C LYS A 692 -19.73 18.48 -8.91
N LEU A 693 -18.92 19.17 -9.71
CA LEU A 693 -18.87 19.06 -11.16
C LEU A 693 -17.45 18.70 -11.58
N ASP A 694 -17.30 17.50 -12.15
CA ASP A 694 -16.02 17.01 -12.65
C ASP A 694 -16.10 16.79 -14.16
N LEU A 695 -15.28 17.54 -14.88
CA LEU A 695 -15.16 17.54 -16.33
C LEU A 695 -13.70 17.38 -16.77
N ALA A 696 -12.87 16.76 -15.93
CA ALA A 696 -11.46 16.58 -16.23
C ALA A 696 -11.25 15.67 -17.46
N ASN A 697 -10.18 15.95 -18.22
CA ASN A 697 -9.78 15.19 -19.40
C ASN A 697 -10.88 15.18 -20.48
N ASN A 698 -11.24 16.37 -20.95
CA ASN A 698 -12.16 16.56 -22.09
C ASN A 698 -11.52 17.51 -23.13
N GLU A 699 -12.27 17.86 -24.17
CA GLU A 699 -11.86 18.83 -25.21
C GLU A 699 -12.57 20.20 -25.04
N ILE A 700 -12.94 20.61 -23.82
CA ILE A 700 -13.80 21.79 -23.61
C ILE A 700 -13.04 23.07 -23.98
N GLU A 701 -13.51 23.76 -25.01
CA GLU A 701 -12.90 25.00 -25.50
C GLU A 701 -13.43 26.23 -24.75
N ASN A 702 -14.72 26.22 -24.35
CA ASN A 702 -15.39 27.37 -23.74
C ASN A 702 -16.44 26.95 -22.70
N LEU A 703 -16.56 27.76 -21.64
CA LEU A 703 -17.64 27.64 -20.65
C LEU A 703 -18.80 28.61 -20.95
N PRO A 704 -20.07 28.25 -20.65
CA PRO A 704 -21.21 29.13 -20.87
C PRO A 704 -21.15 30.37 -19.96
N ASN A 705 -21.51 31.54 -20.50
CA ASN A 705 -21.47 32.83 -19.78
C ASN A 705 -22.40 32.93 -18.57
N ASP A 706 -23.35 32.02 -18.46
CA ASP A 706 -24.39 31.95 -17.45
C ASP A 706 -24.18 30.74 -16.50
N LEU A 707 -23.00 30.13 -16.51
CA LEU A 707 -22.60 29.03 -15.62
C LEU A 707 -22.74 29.34 -14.12
N GLY A 708 -22.67 30.62 -13.74
CA GLY A 708 -22.89 31.08 -12.37
C GLY A 708 -24.29 30.82 -11.80
N GLY A 709 -25.18 30.16 -12.54
CA GLY A 709 -26.48 29.69 -12.06
C GLY A 709 -26.43 28.49 -11.12
N LEU A 710 -25.26 27.92 -10.80
CA LEU A 710 -25.11 26.78 -9.89
C LEU A 710 -24.87 27.25 -8.44
N PRO A 711 -25.91 27.37 -7.58
CA PRO A 711 -25.79 28.08 -6.31
C PRO A 711 -25.12 27.26 -5.20
N LYS A 712 -25.03 25.93 -5.34
CA LYS A 712 -24.47 24.99 -4.36
C LYS A 712 -23.12 24.39 -4.76
N LEU A 713 -22.59 24.75 -5.93
CA LEU A 713 -21.37 24.14 -6.43
C LEU A 713 -20.19 24.54 -5.54
N GLU A 714 -19.57 23.55 -4.91
CA GLU A 714 -18.41 23.72 -4.01
C GLU A 714 -17.11 23.30 -4.68
N GLU A 715 -17.15 22.27 -5.53
CA GLU A 715 -16.01 21.71 -6.23
C GLU A 715 -16.22 21.71 -7.74
N PHE A 716 -15.28 22.31 -8.47
CA PHE A 716 -15.33 22.34 -9.92
C PHE A 716 -13.97 22.00 -10.54
N TYR A 717 -13.93 20.86 -11.25
CA TYR A 717 -12.74 20.32 -11.89
C TYR A 717 -12.87 20.39 -13.41
N LEU A 718 -11.91 21.05 -14.05
CA LEU A 718 -11.79 21.30 -15.49
C LEU A 718 -10.38 20.99 -16.00
N SER A 719 -9.63 20.17 -15.26
CA SER A 719 -8.26 19.79 -15.55
C SER A 719 -8.13 19.16 -16.93
N ASN A 720 -7.05 19.45 -17.67
CA ASN A 720 -6.79 18.91 -19.00
C ASN A 720 -7.95 19.12 -19.98
N ASN A 721 -8.18 20.37 -20.36
CA ASN A 721 -9.17 20.80 -21.35
C ASN A 721 -8.52 21.81 -22.33
N GLU A 722 -9.31 22.42 -23.22
CA GLU A 722 -8.84 23.38 -24.22
C GLU A 722 -9.23 24.84 -23.92
N LEU A 723 -9.52 25.17 -22.65
CA LEU A 723 -10.00 26.51 -22.27
C LEU A 723 -8.95 27.59 -22.52
N ASP A 724 -9.28 28.63 -23.28
CA ASP A 724 -8.44 29.82 -23.48
C ASP A 724 -8.88 31.04 -22.63
N ALA A 725 -10.11 31.01 -22.11
CA ALA A 725 -10.68 32.00 -21.21
C ALA A 725 -11.73 31.42 -20.25
N ILE A 726 -11.90 32.06 -19.10
CA ILE A 726 -12.99 31.80 -18.15
C ILE A 726 -14.01 32.94 -18.24
N PRO A 727 -15.32 32.66 -18.41
CA PRO A 727 -16.34 33.70 -18.59
C PRO A 727 -16.64 34.47 -17.30
N ASP A 728 -17.10 35.71 -17.43
CA ASP A 728 -17.52 36.56 -16.29
C ASP A 728 -18.61 35.90 -15.43
N GLY A 729 -19.39 34.98 -16.03
CA GLY A 729 -20.41 34.17 -15.38
C GLY A 729 -19.92 33.33 -14.20
N ILE A 730 -18.62 32.99 -14.15
CA ILE A 730 -18.05 32.19 -13.06
C ILE A 730 -18.34 32.81 -11.68
N SER A 731 -18.43 34.14 -11.62
CA SER A 731 -18.70 34.90 -10.40
C SER A 731 -20.01 34.58 -9.68
N GLY A 732 -20.96 33.92 -10.36
CA GLY A 732 -22.21 33.49 -9.75
C GLY A 732 -22.09 32.24 -8.86
N LEU A 733 -20.97 31.50 -8.93
CA LEU A 733 -20.74 30.26 -8.16
C LEU A 733 -20.42 30.56 -6.69
N ALA A 734 -21.37 31.13 -5.96
CA ALA A 734 -21.15 31.69 -4.63
C ALA A 734 -20.70 30.69 -3.56
N ALA A 735 -20.96 29.39 -3.74
CA ALA A 735 -20.55 28.33 -2.82
C ALA A 735 -19.16 27.73 -3.14
N LEU A 736 -18.53 28.13 -4.25
CA LEU A 736 -17.33 27.48 -4.76
C LEU A 736 -16.16 27.63 -3.79
N LYS A 737 -15.58 26.48 -3.40
CA LYS A 737 -14.43 26.37 -2.50
C LYS A 737 -13.17 25.95 -3.26
N THR A 738 -13.32 25.05 -4.24
CA THR A 738 -12.22 24.52 -5.03
C THR A 738 -12.50 24.70 -6.52
N LEU A 739 -11.59 25.36 -7.21
CA LEU A 739 -11.58 25.48 -8.67
C LEU A 739 -10.26 24.93 -9.21
N SER A 740 -10.34 23.83 -9.96
CA SER A 740 -9.21 23.29 -10.71
C SER A 740 -9.39 23.51 -12.20
N ILE A 741 -8.48 24.24 -12.82
CA ILE A 741 -8.47 24.60 -14.25
C ILE A 741 -7.07 24.40 -14.83
N ASP A 742 -6.33 23.42 -14.31
CA ASP A 742 -4.98 23.11 -14.77
C ASP A 742 -4.97 22.42 -16.14
N GLY A 743 -3.84 22.46 -16.85
CA GLY A 743 -3.69 21.80 -18.14
C GLY A 743 -4.61 22.40 -19.21
N ASN A 744 -4.70 23.72 -19.27
CA ASN A 744 -5.53 24.47 -20.22
C ASN A 744 -4.67 25.50 -20.98
N GLN A 745 -5.30 26.41 -21.73
CA GLN A 745 -4.65 27.43 -22.57
C GLN A 745 -4.83 28.86 -22.01
N LEU A 746 -5.09 29.00 -20.71
CA LEU A 746 -5.49 30.27 -20.10
C LEU A 746 -4.33 31.27 -20.00
N THR A 747 -4.62 32.55 -20.24
CA THR A 747 -3.66 33.67 -20.11
C THR A 747 -4.10 34.75 -19.13
N ASP A 748 -5.39 34.81 -18.78
CA ASP A 748 -5.96 35.77 -17.81
C ASP A 748 -7.15 35.12 -17.06
N LEU A 749 -7.74 35.84 -16.12
CA LEU A 749 -8.94 35.46 -15.35
C LEU A 749 -9.97 36.60 -15.41
N PRO A 750 -11.28 36.30 -15.34
CA PRO A 750 -12.33 37.31 -15.47
C PRO A 750 -12.28 38.29 -14.31
N ALA A 751 -12.57 39.57 -14.59
CA ALA A 751 -12.56 40.64 -13.58
C ALA A 751 -13.60 40.44 -12.47
N THR A 752 -14.52 39.49 -12.64
CA THR A 752 -15.57 39.15 -11.68
C THR A 752 -15.17 38.04 -10.70
N LEU A 753 -14.03 37.36 -10.91
CA LEU A 753 -13.56 36.23 -10.08
C LEU A 753 -13.54 36.51 -8.55
N PRO A 754 -13.19 37.71 -8.03
CA PRO A 754 -13.19 37.99 -6.59
C PRO A 754 -14.57 37.97 -5.94
N SER A 755 -15.64 37.90 -6.74
CA SER A 755 -16.99 37.69 -6.23
C SER A 755 -17.16 36.28 -5.62
N LEU A 756 -16.25 35.34 -5.95
CA LEU A 756 -16.18 34.01 -5.35
C LEU A 756 -15.68 34.09 -3.91
N GLY A 757 -16.57 34.52 -3.01
CA GLY A 757 -16.26 34.82 -1.62
C GLY A 757 -15.76 33.65 -0.77
N ASN A 758 -16.02 32.41 -1.22
CA ASN A 758 -15.68 31.18 -0.51
C ASN A 758 -14.54 30.39 -1.18
N LEU A 759 -13.94 30.91 -2.27
CA LEU A 759 -12.90 30.19 -3.00
C LEU A 759 -11.63 30.09 -2.14
N GLU A 760 -11.32 28.88 -1.70
CA GLU A 760 -10.17 28.58 -0.84
C GLU A 760 -9.00 28.01 -1.65
N THR A 761 -9.28 27.25 -2.70
CA THR A 761 -8.27 26.57 -3.52
C THR A 761 -8.46 26.90 -4.99
N LEU A 762 -7.41 27.41 -5.63
CA LEU A 762 -7.38 27.72 -7.05
C LEU A 762 -6.14 27.12 -7.70
N ILE A 763 -6.36 26.14 -8.58
CA ILE A 763 -5.32 25.39 -9.27
C ILE A 763 -5.29 25.83 -10.74
N LEU A 764 -4.20 26.49 -11.13
CA LEU A 764 -3.94 27.11 -12.43
C LEU A 764 -2.71 26.50 -13.12
N ALA A 765 -2.28 25.31 -12.68
CA ALA A 765 -1.08 24.68 -13.19
C ALA A 765 -1.15 24.43 -14.70
N ARG A 766 0.00 24.34 -15.38
CA ARG A 766 0.09 23.98 -16.81
C ARG A 766 -0.81 24.83 -17.71
N ASN A 767 -0.69 26.15 -17.59
CA ASN A 767 -1.39 27.15 -18.40
C ASN A 767 -0.38 28.12 -19.04
N LEU A 768 -0.86 29.24 -19.60
CA LEU A 768 -0.05 30.22 -20.35
C LEU A 768 0.09 31.58 -19.63
N TYR A 769 -0.09 31.63 -18.30
CA TYR A 769 0.03 32.88 -17.53
C TYR A 769 1.46 33.43 -17.56
N THR A 770 1.62 34.69 -18.00
CA THR A 770 2.92 35.38 -18.03
C THR A 770 3.20 36.24 -16.79
N GLU A 771 2.14 36.57 -16.06
CA GLU A 771 2.12 37.20 -14.75
C GLU A 771 0.93 36.63 -13.95
N ILE A 772 0.97 36.72 -12.62
CA ILE A 772 -0.21 36.41 -11.80
C ILE A 772 -1.24 37.50 -12.08
N PRO A 773 -2.45 37.16 -12.58
CA PRO A 773 -3.48 38.14 -12.87
C PRO A 773 -3.79 39.00 -11.64
N SER A 774 -3.85 40.32 -11.82
CA SER A 774 -4.05 41.27 -10.69
C SER A 774 -5.31 40.97 -9.86
N ILE A 775 -6.29 40.30 -10.48
CA ILE A 775 -7.54 39.89 -9.88
C ILE A 775 -7.35 38.85 -8.76
N VAL A 776 -6.34 37.99 -8.86
CA VAL A 776 -6.03 36.95 -7.85
C VAL A 776 -5.73 37.58 -6.49
N PHE A 777 -5.06 38.74 -6.47
CA PHE A 777 -4.72 39.46 -5.23
C PHE A 777 -5.93 40.03 -4.47
N SER A 778 -7.12 39.97 -5.07
CA SER A 778 -8.38 40.42 -4.49
C SER A 778 -9.29 39.27 -4.03
N LEU A 779 -8.85 38.01 -4.14
CA LEU A 779 -9.61 36.85 -3.68
C LEU A 779 -9.69 36.83 -2.13
N PRO A 780 -10.89 36.86 -1.53
CA PRO A 780 -11.04 37.15 -0.10
C PRO A 780 -10.74 35.98 0.83
N ALA A 781 -10.88 34.73 0.36
CA ALA A 781 -10.80 33.52 1.18
C ALA A 781 -9.69 32.54 0.75
N ILE A 782 -8.84 32.94 -0.21
CA ILE A 782 -7.87 32.02 -0.82
C ILE A 782 -6.82 31.54 0.20
N LYS A 783 -6.64 30.22 0.25
CA LYS A 783 -5.67 29.50 1.09
C LYS A 783 -4.63 28.76 0.25
N ALA A 784 -4.99 28.26 -0.93
CA ALA A 784 -4.08 27.53 -1.80
C ALA A 784 -4.10 28.09 -3.22
N LEU A 785 -2.91 28.41 -3.74
CA LEU A 785 -2.67 28.84 -5.11
C LEU A 785 -1.63 27.96 -5.77
N ASN A 786 -1.96 27.41 -6.93
CA ASN A 786 -1.04 26.62 -7.73
C ASN A 786 -0.88 27.22 -9.13
N PHE A 787 0.32 27.70 -9.44
CA PHE A 787 0.74 28.21 -10.75
C PHE A 787 1.86 27.37 -11.36
N TYR A 788 1.99 26.10 -10.97
CA TYR A 788 2.98 25.17 -11.48
C TYR A 788 3.01 25.17 -13.02
N GLN A 789 4.20 25.16 -13.63
CA GLN A 789 4.38 25.08 -15.09
C GLN A 789 3.55 26.12 -15.87
N ASN A 790 3.74 27.40 -15.53
CA ASN A 790 3.23 28.53 -16.31
C ASN A 790 4.40 29.29 -16.98
N GLN A 791 4.12 30.50 -17.47
CA GLN A 791 5.10 31.38 -18.12
C GLN A 791 5.44 32.61 -17.26
N LEU A 792 5.28 32.52 -15.93
CA LEU A 792 5.48 33.65 -15.03
C LEU A 792 6.93 34.15 -15.06
N THR A 793 7.10 35.43 -15.35
CA THR A 793 8.41 36.09 -15.40
C THR A 793 8.71 36.91 -14.14
N VAL A 794 7.68 37.44 -13.49
CA VAL A 794 7.81 38.26 -12.26
C VAL A 794 6.57 38.08 -11.39
N ILE A 795 6.75 38.21 -10.08
CA ILE A 795 5.65 38.24 -9.10
C ILE A 795 5.42 39.69 -8.66
N SER A 796 4.17 40.14 -8.73
CA SER A 796 3.77 41.48 -8.28
C SER A 796 3.91 41.61 -6.76
N SER A 797 4.29 42.79 -6.26
CA SER A 797 4.29 43.08 -4.82
C SER A 797 2.91 42.97 -4.16
N HIS A 798 1.83 42.96 -4.96
CA HIS A 798 0.49 42.68 -4.46
C HIS A 798 0.32 41.25 -3.95
N ILE A 799 1.25 40.33 -4.20
CA ILE A 799 1.21 38.99 -3.59
C ILE A 799 1.06 39.06 -2.06
N GLY A 800 1.70 40.05 -1.42
CA GLY A 800 1.64 40.25 0.02
C GLY A 800 0.28 40.69 0.56
N THR A 801 -0.75 40.87 -0.27
CA THR A 801 -2.13 41.10 0.19
C THR A 801 -2.85 39.79 0.51
N LEU A 802 -2.35 38.64 0.05
CA LEU A 802 -2.94 37.32 0.25
C LEU A 802 -2.61 36.73 1.62
N THR A 803 -2.84 37.46 2.70
CA THR A 803 -2.39 37.08 4.05
C THR A 803 -3.00 35.80 4.59
N SER A 804 -4.09 35.31 3.99
CA SER A 804 -4.75 34.04 4.36
C SER A 804 -4.13 32.82 3.67
N LEU A 805 -3.16 33.01 2.77
CA LEU A 805 -2.58 31.94 1.96
C LEU A 805 -1.74 30.99 2.83
N GLU A 806 -2.02 29.69 2.71
CA GLU A 806 -1.35 28.58 3.40
C GLU A 806 -0.45 27.78 2.46
N SER A 807 -0.74 27.74 1.15
CA SER A 807 0.03 26.99 0.16
C SER A 807 0.20 27.79 -1.14
N LEU A 808 1.43 27.88 -1.62
CA LEU A 808 1.77 28.59 -2.86
C LEU A 808 2.76 27.78 -3.69
N ASP A 809 2.31 27.30 -4.85
CA ASP A 809 3.18 26.65 -5.84
C ASP A 809 3.45 27.58 -7.03
N LEU A 810 4.72 27.93 -7.21
CA LEU A 810 5.23 28.77 -8.30
C LEU A 810 6.24 28.01 -9.18
N SER A 811 6.32 26.69 -9.02
CA SER A 811 7.32 25.85 -9.67
C SER A 811 7.14 25.82 -11.21
N GLY A 812 8.20 25.51 -11.96
CA GLY A 812 8.14 25.37 -13.42
C GLY A 812 7.99 26.69 -14.18
N ASN A 813 8.25 27.83 -13.55
CA ASN A 813 8.09 29.16 -14.16
C ASN A 813 9.44 29.80 -14.56
N PRO A 814 9.50 30.52 -15.70
CA PRO A 814 10.71 31.15 -16.23
C PRO A 814 11.04 32.52 -15.58
N PHE A 815 11.08 32.58 -14.25
CA PHE A 815 11.28 33.82 -13.49
C PHE A 815 12.53 34.63 -13.87
N GLU A 816 12.43 35.95 -13.98
CA GLU A 816 13.58 36.82 -14.09
C GLU A 816 14.42 36.84 -12.78
N VAL A 817 15.65 37.35 -12.88
CA VAL A 817 16.66 37.36 -11.80
C VAL A 817 16.14 37.89 -10.45
N ALA A 818 15.28 38.91 -10.48
CA ALA A 818 14.68 39.55 -9.31
C ALA A 818 13.15 39.45 -9.33
N ALA A 819 12.62 38.26 -9.61
CA ALA A 819 11.20 38.04 -9.80
C ALA A 819 10.35 38.07 -8.52
N ILE A 820 10.94 37.76 -7.36
CA ILE A 820 10.20 37.60 -6.11
C ILE A 820 10.28 38.89 -5.26
N PRO A 821 9.15 39.56 -4.95
CA PRO A 821 9.12 40.81 -4.21
C PRO A 821 9.28 40.60 -2.69
N ASN A 822 9.72 41.63 -1.96
CA ASN A 822 9.83 41.57 -0.49
C ASN A 822 8.47 41.34 0.19
N GLU A 823 7.39 41.77 -0.43
CA GLU A 823 6.03 41.61 0.07
C GLU A 823 5.59 40.14 0.18
N ILE A 824 6.35 39.18 -0.38
CA ILE A 824 6.15 37.75 -0.10
C ILE A 824 6.20 37.44 1.39
N GLY A 825 7.01 38.18 2.17
CA GLY A 825 7.12 38.01 3.63
C GLY A 825 5.85 38.37 4.41
N ASN A 826 4.88 39.04 3.79
CA ASN A 826 3.60 39.34 4.42
C ASN A 826 2.67 38.12 4.50
N LEU A 827 2.99 37.01 3.82
CA LEU A 827 2.19 35.78 3.80
C LEU A 827 2.39 34.94 5.07
N THR A 828 2.14 35.52 6.24
CA THR A 828 2.57 34.92 7.52
C THR A 828 1.91 33.59 7.88
N ASN A 829 0.78 33.23 7.25
CA ASN A 829 0.11 31.93 7.42
C ASN A 829 0.59 30.85 6.43
N LEU A 830 1.56 31.18 5.57
CA LEU A 830 2.03 30.28 4.52
C LEU A 830 2.81 29.12 5.13
N LYS A 831 2.32 27.90 4.91
CA LYS A 831 2.92 26.64 5.36
C LYS A 831 3.78 25.99 4.29
N ARG A 832 3.37 26.09 3.03
CA ARG A 832 4.07 25.46 1.90
C ARG A 832 4.38 26.47 0.79
N LEU A 833 5.64 26.55 0.40
CA LEU A 833 6.12 27.42 -0.68
C LEU A 833 6.99 26.63 -1.65
N LEU A 834 6.60 26.60 -2.93
CA LEU A 834 7.29 25.81 -3.95
C LEU A 834 7.82 26.70 -5.09
N PHE A 835 9.09 26.53 -5.42
CA PHE A 835 9.89 27.23 -6.45
C PHE A 835 10.75 26.26 -7.26
N SER A 836 10.31 25.01 -7.42
CA SER A 836 11.06 24.00 -8.15
C SER A 836 11.04 24.29 -9.66
N ARG A 837 12.02 23.84 -10.43
CA ARG A 837 12.11 23.99 -11.91
C ARG A 837 12.03 25.45 -12.36
N CYS A 838 12.66 26.37 -11.62
CA CYS A 838 12.76 27.80 -11.93
C CYS A 838 14.19 28.17 -12.37
N PRO A 839 14.59 27.88 -13.62
CA PRO A 839 15.99 27.90 -14.05
C PRO A 839 16.63 29.29 -14.08
N ASN A 840 15.85 30.37 -14.04
CA ASN A 840 16.33 31.75 -14.14
C ASN A 840 16.24 32.53 -12.81
N LEU A 841 15.67 31.92 -11.76
CA LEU A 841 15.56 32.52 -10.43
C LEU A 841 16.94 32.51 -9.74
N LEU A 842 17.50 33.69 -9.44
CA LEU A 842 18.87 33.81 -8.88
C LEU A 842 18.91 34.24 -7.41
N THR A 843 17.86 34.86 -6.88
CA THR A 843 17.83 35.30 -5.49
C THR A 843 16.43 35.20 -4.91
N LEU A 844 16.32 34.86 -3.63
CA LEU A 844 15.11 35.07 -2.84
C LEU A 844 15.26 36.30 -1.92
N PRO A 845 14.20 37.08 -1.66
CA PRO A 845 14.27 38.23 -0.77
C PRO A 845 14.42 37.82 0.69
N ALA A 846 15.19 38.58 1.47
CA ALA A 846 15.35 38.39 2.93
C ALA A 846 14.02 38.35 3.70
N ALA A 847 12.98 38.98 3.14
CA ALA A 847 11.64 38.97 3.71
C ALA A 847 11.02 37.57 3.83
N ILE A 848 11.53 36.54 3.12
CA ILE A 848 11.11 35.15 3.33
C ILE A 848 11.23 34.72 4.79
N GLY A 849 12.22 35.20 5.53
CA GLY A 849 12.36 34.91 6.97
C GLY A 849 11.20 35.41 7.86
N GLN A 850 10.25 36.17 7.31
CA GLN A 850 9.03 36.60 8.02
C GLN A 850 7.91 35.56 7.97
N LEU A 851 8.06 34.50 7.16
CA LEU A 851 7.10 33.40 7.02
C LEU A 851 7.24 32.41 8.19
N THR A 852 6.82 32.83 9.38
CA THR A 852 7.05 32.07 10.63
C THR A 852 6.33 30.73 10.70
N ASP A 853 5.24 30.57 9.94
CA ASP A 853 4.44 29.34 9.90
C ASP A 853 4.85 28.43 8.72
N LEU A 854 5.94 28.76 8.02
CA LEU A 854 6.42 27.97 6.89
C LEU A 854 7.00 26.65 7.38
N GLU A 855 6.38 25.56 6.96
CA GLU A 855 6.72 24.18 7.28
C GLU A 855 7.57 23.55 6.17
N GLU A 856 7.28 23.89 4.91
CA GLU A 856 7.93 23.29 3.75
C GLU A 856 8.31 24.34 2.68
N LEU A 857 9.56 24.30 2.24
CA LEU A 857 10.08 25.12 1.14
C LEU A 857 10.72 24.23 0.07
N TYR A 858 10.16 24.20 -1.14
CA TYR A 858 10.66 23.37 -2.25
C TYR A 858 11.36 24.22 -3.31
N ILE A 859 12.56 23.81 -3.71
CA ILE A 859 13.45 24.48 -4.67
C ILE A 859 14.29 23.42 -5.40
N PHE A 860 13.63 22.46 -6.07
CA PHE A 860 14.30 21.44 -6.89
C PHE A 860 14.57 21.93 -8.31
N ASP A 861 15.58 21.42 -9.01
CA ASP A 861 15.87 21.72 -10.43
C ASP A 861 15.85 23.22 -10.81
N SER A 862 16.17 24.09 -9.87
CA SER A 862 16.23 25.55 -10.03
C SER A 862 17.66 26.01 -10.31
N ASN A 863 17.87 27.31 -10.53
CA ASN A 863 19.22 27.79 -10.89
C ASN A 863 20.25 27.41 -9.82
N VAL A 864 21.34 26.76 -10.23
CA VAL A 864 22.45 26.35 -9.35
C VAL A 864 23.12 27.53 -8.61
N ASN A 865 22.98 28.76 -9.12
CA ASN A 865 23.50 29.98 -8.50
C ASN A 865 22.45 30.73 -7.66
N LEU A 866 21.28 30.13 -7.40
CA LEU A 866 20.25 30.74 -6.59
C LEU A 866 20.78 30.99 -5.17
N GLN A 867 20.81 32.26 -4.77
CA GLN A 867 21.22 32.69 -3.45
C GLN A 867 20.01 32.74 -2.52
N LEU A 868 20.06 31.92 -1.48
CA LEU A 868 19.12 31.94 -0.37
C LEU A 868 19.53 33.01 0.65
N PRO A 869 18.58 33.80 1.20
CA PRO A 869 18.86 34.76 2.26
C PRO A 869 19.18 34.04 3.58
N SER A 870 20.05 34.64 4.40
CA SER A 870 20.44 34.10 5.72
C SER A 870 19.27 33.92 6.69
N GLU A 871 18.19 34.67 6.50
CA GLU A 871 17.00 34.64 7.32
C GLU A 871 16.23 33.31 7.22
N ILE A 872 16.48 32.50 6.18
CA ILE A 872 15.96 31.12 6.10
C ILE A 872 16.48 30.24 7.25
N CYS A 873 17.66 30.53 7.79
CA CYS A 873 18.23 29.78 8.91
C CYS A 873 17.39 29.90 10.19
N ASP A 874 16.79 31.07 10.40
CA ASP A 874 15.91 31.30 11.55
C ASP A 874 14.62 30.47 11.41
N LEU A 875 14.09 30.30 10.19
CA LEU A 875 12.92 29.46 9.94
C LEU A 875 13.24 27.97 10.10
N ARG A 876 14.40 27.53 9.63
CA ARG A 876 14.87 26.15 9.79
C ARG A 876 14.97 25.75 11.26
N ASN A 877 15.50 26.64 12.10
CA ASN A 877 15.54 26.45 13.56
C ASN A 877 14.15 26.31 14.21
N ASN A 878 13.09 26.76 13.53
CA ASN A 878 11.70 26.67 13.99
C ASN A 878 10.92 25.52 13.32
N GLY A 879 11.58 24.61 12.60
CA GLY A 879 10.96 23.40 12.03
C GLY A 879 10.68 23.46 10.53
N LEU A 880 11.10 24.52 9.82
CA LEU A 880 11.04 24.56 8.35
C LEU A 880 11.91 23.45 7.74
N THR A 881 11.30 22.62 6.91
CA THR A 881 11.98 21.67 6.03
C THR A 881 12.22 22.32 4.67
N VAL A 882 13.47 22.35 4.23
CA VAL A 882 13.83 22.91 2.92
C VAL A 882 14.30 21.80 2.01
N TYR A 883 13.59 21.65 0.91
CA TYR A 883 13.81 20.67 -0.14
C TYR A 883 14.48 21.39 -1.33
N VAL A 884 15.80 21.30 -1.47
CA VAL A 884 16.57 21.99 -2.53
C VAL A 884 17.30 21.01 -3.44
N SER A 885 17.59 21.41 -4.69
CA SER A 885 18.49 20.62 -5.56
C SER A 885 19.95 20.68 -5.11
N SER A 886 20.70 19.57 -5.15
CA SER A 886 22.13 19.46 -4.74
C SER A 886 23.14 20.35 -5.46
N SER A 887 22.70 21.00 -6.53
CA SER A 887 23.51 21.94 -7.29
C SER A 887 23.39 23.39 -6.80
N LEU A 888 22.41 23.69 -5.93
CA LEU A 888 22.35 24.95 -5.18
C LEU A 888 23.32 24.91 -4.00
N VAL A 889 23.73 26.09 -3.51
CA VAL A 889 24.48 26.21 -2.25
C VAL A 889 23.68 25.53 -1.15
N ASP A 890 24.26 24.47 -0.58
CA ASP A 890 23.72 23.69 0.51
C ASP A 890 23.25 24.61 1.64
N ILE A 891 21.99 24.43 2.04
CA ILE A 891 21.40 25.21 3.12
C ILE A 891 22.11 24.96 4.45
N ASP A 892 22.76 23.80 4.63
CA ASP A 892 23.58 23.49 5.81
C ASP A 892 24.88 24.31 5.85
N ILE A 893 25.41 24.71 4.68
CA ILE A 893 26.53 25.66 4.59
C ILE A 893 26.06 27.08 4.93
N LEU A 894 24.85 27.45 4.52
CA LEU A 894 24.27 28.76 4.80
C LEU A 894 23.82 28.89 6.26
N CYS A 895 23.32 27.81 6.84
CA CYS A 895 22.66 27.70 8.15
C CYS A 895 23.33 26.64 9.04
N PRO A 896 24.59 26.87 9.48
CA PRO A 896 25.38 25.92 10.27
C PRO A 896 24.97 25.77 11.73
#